data_AF-A0A507EZ95-F1
#
_entry.id   AF-A0A507EZ95-F1
#
_cell.length_a   1.000
_cell.length_b   1.000
_cell.length_c   1.000
_cell.angle_alpha   90.00
_cell.angle_beta   90.00
_cell.angle_gamma   90.00
#
_symmetry.space_group_name_H-M   'P 1'
#
loop_
_entity.id
_entity.type
_entity.pdbx_description
1 polymer ?
#
loop_
_entity_poly.entity_id
_entity_poly.type
_entity_poly.pdbx_seq_one_letter_code
_entity_poly.pdbx_strand_id
1 'polypeptide(L)'
;MKAVVLAEPFRVEVRNVAAPSAEDLAPGEAIVKVALAGLCGSDLHVYRGNEPVPPGVVTMGHEFVGTVVAYRDINGKDTSSTIRIGSVVVAPFTTSCLRCVACQRGFTSRCEKSQLFGSVSLSGGQAEFVTVPNAEGTLLCVDTLHVESLHSALLCADILPTGFYAVLQALTHNNLYGVLRAVSLENSIWSPQRALNEAPPVPALEVPVLCIAVVGLGPVGTCALVSLLDILLNPTAAPLRLSNNSLVETRRIRILMIDGVKERRDAAVGIVDCIRKTEGPAFFKNAEFLAMDIDEARAWSVAQSDNNRADAVIEAVGANEAVLLAYGLLRSFGVLSSVGVHTAPTFPLTGDDFYNKNVALSFGRCPVRGILPLVLETLGRRQDIFAKISSQESDGIGLIDRIVDVSEATEMYKLFNDRKVGKRMQQPATATVTRNNSKSDSDEGVGPMPIPQEYADAVNEMELARTRQEIESRIENQRKADEDAAGTPDGVAVRGDWMLVPPEVKKLTSIFATEMKNRQFQRATTKEETVDQSGWTKLPGEKSSDSLSRPSKRKLEVPIPKAPQMDPSTQAAIDSCNKANRPKTLMEMHTTEYGQSSKFADNDASARKFDRDRDLSSRRTDSIARRGLVDGAKNLSSRFSGGGK
;
A
#
# COMPACT_ATOMS: atom_id res chain seq x y z
N MET A 1 7.71 30.86 1.07
CA MET A 1 8.34 29.73 1.77
C MET A 1 9.42 29.09 0.91
N LYS A 2 10.46 28.51 1.52
CA LYS A 2 11.44 27.67 0.83
C LYS A 2 10.84 26.29 0.52
N ALA A 3 11.10 25.80 -0.68
CA ALA A 3 10.67 24.49 -1.14
C ALA A 3 11.69 23.88 -2.12
N VAL A 4 11.81 22.56 -2.11
CA VAL A 4 12.58 21.81 -3.11
C VAL A 4 11.70 21.59 -4.34
N VAL A 5 12.06 22.21 -5.45
CA VAL A 5 11.29 22.16 -6.71
C VAL A 5 12.10 21.42 -7.76
N LEU A 6 11.46 20.53 -8.51
CA LEU A 6 12.08 19.92 -9.69
C LEU A 6 12.23 20.98 -10.79
N ALA A 7 13.46 21.38 -11.09
CA ALA A 7 13.75 22.37 -12.14
C ALA A 7 13.74 21.73 -13.54
N GLU A 8 14.27 20.51 -13.66
CA GLU A 8 14.31 19.64 -14.84
C GLU A 8 14.79 18.24 -14.40
N PRO A 9 14.71 17.19 -15.24
CA PRO A 9 15.29 15.89 -14.91
C PRO A 9 16.75 16.02 -14.46
N PHE A 10 17.10 15.32 -13.37
CA PHE A 10 18.37 15.33 -12.66
C PHE A 10 18.74 16.65 -11.98
N ARG A 11 17.80 17.60 -11.85
CA ARG A 11 18.06 18.89 -11.19
C ARG A 11 16.88 19.35 -10.32
N VAL A 12 17.11 19.39 -9.02
CA VAL A 12 16.24 20.07 -8.05
C VAL A 12 16.89 21.37 -7.58
N GLU A 13 16.06 22.34 -7.24
CA GLU A 13 16.49 23.63 -6.71
C GLU A 13 15.66 23.99 -5.48
N VAL A 14 16.31 24.66 -4.53
CA VAL A 14 15.62 25.28 -3.40
C VAL A 14 15.15 26.65 -3.86
N ARG A 15 13.84 26.83 -3.99
CA ARG A 15 13.22 28.08 -4.45
C ARG A 15 12.33 28.68 -3.37
N ASN A 16 12.16 29.99 -3.44
CA ASN A 16 11.08 30.65 -2.72
C ASN A 16 9.80 30.55 -3.55
N VAL A 17 8.79 29.87 -3.00
CA VAL A 17 7.46 29.70 -3.58
C VAL A 17 6.41 30.34 -2.67
N ALA A 18 5.21 30.59 -3.20
CA ALA A 18 4.09 31.06 -2.38
C ALA A 18 3.79 30.06 -1.26
N ALA A 19 3.61 30.56 -0.03
CA ALA A 19 3.15 29.72 1.07
C ALA A 19 1.65 29.50 0.94
N PRO A 20 1.11 28.33 1.34
CA PRO A 20 -0.32 28.13 1.39
C PRO A 20 -0.98 29.09 2.40
N SER A 21 -2.10 29.70 2.01
CA SER A 21 -2.90 30.56 2.90
C SER A 21 -4.00 29.75 3.59
N ALA A 22 -4.29 30.06 4.85
CA ALA A 22 -5.40 29.46 5.58
C ALA A 22 -6.77 29.79 4.95
N GLU A 23 -6.88 30.95 4.29
CA GLU A 23 -8.10 31.41 3.61
C GLU A 23 -8.45 30.53 2.39
N ASP A 24 -7.43 29.99 1.73
CA ASP A 24 -7.56 29.18 0.52
C ASP A 24 -7.92 27.71 0.80
N LEU A 25 -7.89 27.28 2.07
CA LEU A 25 -8.18 25.89 2.42
C LEU A 25 -9.60 25.49 2.03
N ALA A 26 -9.74 24.39 1.31
CA ALA A 26 -11.04 23.77 1.13
C ALA A 26 -11.49 23.02 2.41
N PRO A 27 -12.79 22.72 2.57
CA PRO A 27 -13.26 21.92 3.70
C PRO A 27 -12.58 20.54 3.76
N GLY A 28 -12.02 20.21 4.91
CA GLY A 28 -11.26 18.99 5.19
C GLY A 28 -9.76 19.08 4.89
N GLU A 29 -9.24 20.27 4.56
CA GLU A 29 -7.81 20.48 4.32
C GLU A 29 -7.11 21.08 5.53
N ALA A 30 -5.82 20.75 5.68
CA ALA A 30 -4.95 21.32 6.69
C ALA A 30 -3.67 21.88 6.07
N ILE A 31 -3.04 22.84 6.73
CA ILE A 31 -1.66 23.25 6.46
C ILE A 31 -0.78 22.69 7.57
N VAL A 32 0.27 22.00 7.18
CA VAL A 32 1.29 21.48 8.10
C VAL A 32 2.56 22.30 7.91
N LYS A 33 3.08 22.88 9.00
CA LYS A 33 4.45 23.38 9.08
C LYS A 33 5.38 22.19 9.23
N VAL A 34 6.16 21.91 8.19
CA VAL A 34 7.02 20.72 8.14
C VAL A 34 8.19 20.89 9.10
N ALA A 35 8.45 19.87 9.91
CA ALA A 35 9.62 19.77 10.77
C ALA A 35 10.72 18.94 10.11
N LEU A 36 10.37 17.78 9.55
CA LEU A 36 11.30 16.93 8.81
C LEU A 36 10.59 16.36 7.57
N ALA A 37 11.30 16.29 6.46
CA ALA A 37 10.86 15.62 5.24
C ALA A 37 11.85 14.53 4.84
N GLY A 38 11.36 13.37 4.42
CA GLY A 38 12.18 12.26 3.95
C GLY A 38 12.57 12.42 2.49
N LEU A 39 13.74 11.86 2.14
CA LEU A 39 14.10 11.55 0.76
C LEU A 39 13.93 10.04 0.54
N CYS A 40 13.08 9.65 -0.40
CA CYS A 40 12.77 8.26 -0.71
C CYS A 40 13.25 7.88 -2.11
N GLY A 41 13.42 6.57 -2.35
CA GLY A 41 13.76 6.04 -3.67
C GLY A 41 12.72 6.39 -4.75
N SER A 42 11.45 6.56 -4.37
CA SER A 42 10.39 6.98 -5.29
C SER A 42 10.53 8.43 -5.76
N ASP A 43 11.07 9.34 -4.94
CA ASP A 43 11.39 10.71 -5.38
C ASP A 43 12.38 10.69 -6.56
N LEU A 44 13.24 9.67 -6.61
CA LEU A 44 14.20 9.52 -7.70
C LEU A 44 13.54 9.18 -9.05
N HIS A 45 12.33 8.60 -9.08
CA HIS A 45 11.63 8.36 -10.34
C HIS A 45 11.21 9.67 -11.01
N VAL A 46 10.71 10.62 -10.21
CA VAL A 46 10.39 11.98 -10.65
C VAL A 46 11.69 12.74 -10.97
N TYR A 47 12.69 12.68 -10.09
CA TYR A 47 13.99 13.32 -10.31
C TYR A 47 14.67 12.87 -11.61
N ARG A 48 14.66 11.57 -11.94
CA ARG A 48 15.29 11.02 -13.15
C ARG A 48 14.48 11.27 -14.43
N GLY A 49 13.24 11.76 -14.30
CA GLY A 49 12.33 11.93 -15.43
C GLY A 49 11.65 10.65 -15.90
N ASN A 50 11.68 9.57 -15.11
CA ASN A 50 10.93 8.33 -15.42
C ASN A 50 9.42 8.56 -15.25
N GLU A 51 9.04 9.42 -14.32
CA GLU A 51 7.68 9.93 -14.17
C GLU A 51 7.65 11.39 -14.64
N PRO A 52 7.13 11.66 -15.85
CA PRO A 52 7.18 12.99 -16.44
C PRO A 52 6.29 13.95 -15.66
N VAL A 53 6.90 15.01 -15.12
CA VAL A 53 6.20 16.12 -14.48
C VAL A 53 6.59 17.43 -15.16
N PRO A 54 5.68 18.42 -15.28
CA PRO A 54 6.03 19.74 -15.79
C PRO A 54 7.13 20.37 -14.91
N PRO A 55 8.28 20.75 -15.50
CA PRO A 55 9.37 21.34 -14.73
C PRO A 55 8.94 22.66 -14.08
N GLY A 56 9.40 22.91 -12.86
CA GLY A 56 9.12 24.11 -12.09
C GLY A 56 7.75 24.16 -11.39
N VAL A 57 6.91 23.14 -11.55
CA VAL A 57 5.53 23.09 -11.00
C VAL A 57 5.43 22.23 -9.75
N VAL A 58 6.30 21.22 -9.61
CA VAL A 58 6.19 20.22 -8.54
C VAL A 58 7.20 20.49 -7.43
N THR A 59 6.68 20.79 -6.24
CA THR A 59 7.41 20.66 -4.99
C THR A 59 7.58 19.18 -4.67
N MET A 60 8.80 18.77 -4.35
CA MET A 60 9.18 17.36 -4.15
C MET A 60 8.80 16.82 -2.76
N GLY A 61 8.86 15.49 -2.61
CA GLY A 61 8.80 14.78 -1.32
C GLY A 61 7.40 14.36 -0.89
N HIS A 62 7.26 13.11 -0.50
CA HIS A 62 6.00 12.53 0.00
C HIS A 62 6.05 12.01 1.42
N GLU A 63 7.16 12.20 2.13
CA GLU A 63 7.28 11.80 3.53
C GLU A 63 7.55 13.02 4.38
N PHE A 64 6.66 13.36 5.31
CA PHE A 64 6.90 14.48 6.21
C PHE A 64 6.24 14.30 7.58
N VAL A 65 6.86 14.92 8.58
CA VAL A 65 6.35 15.13 9.94
C VAL A 65 6.41 16.62 10.23
N GLY A 66 5.40 17.14 10.93
CA GLY A 66 5.30 18.56 11.20
C GLY A 66 4.16 18.89 12.14
N THR A 67 3.84 20.17 12.27
CA THR A 67 2.77 20.67 13.14
C THR A 67 1.64 21.25 12.31
N VAL A 68 0.39 20.91 12.61
CA VAL A 68 -0.78 21.52 11.96
C VAL A 68 -0.88 22.99 12.39
N VAL A 69 -0.83 23.92 11.44
CA VAL A 69 -0.91 25.36 11.70
C VAL A 69 -2.23 25.99 11.25
N ALA A 70 -2.92 25.34 10.31
CA ALA A 70 -4.27 25.70 9.92
C ALA A 70 -5.06 24.43 9.58
N TYR A 71 -6.35 24.41 9.88
CA TYR A 71 -7.25 23.31 9.54
C TYR A 71 -8.65 23.85 9.30
N ARG A 72 -9.23 23.50 8.15
CA ARG A 72 -10.63 23.80 7.84
C ARG A 72 -11.42 22.51 7.97
N ASP A 73 -12.19 22.38 9.04
CA ASP A 73 -13.07 21.22 9.25
C ASP A 73 -14.16 21.14 8.16
N ILE A 74 -14.50 19.92 7.74
CA ILE A 74 -15.57 19.62 6.78
C ILE A 74 -16.93 20.07 7.33
N ASN A 75 -17.15 19.94 8.63
CA ASN A 75 -18.40 20.31 9.29
C ASN A 75 -18.41 21.76 9.79
N GLY A 76 -17.32 22.50 9.55
CA GLY A 76 -17.25 23.94 9.73
C GLY A 76 -17.25 24.44 11.18
N LYS A 77 -17.29 23.58 12.20
CA LYS A 77 -17.25 23.95 13.65
C LYS A 77 -17.24 22.75 14.63
N ASP A 78 -17.00 21.52 14.19
CA ASP A 78 -17.19 20.35 15.06
C ASP A 78 -15.91 20.04 15.88
N THR A 79 -16.06 19.90 17.20
CA THR A 79 -14.96 19.61 18.14
C THR A 79 -14.55 18.15 18.17
N SER A 80 -15.21 17.31 17.35
CA SER A 80 -14.99 15.86 17.26
C SER A 80 -13.81 15.44 16.38
N SER A 81 -13.20 16.38 15.63
CA SER A 81 -12.03 16.12 14.78
C SER A 81 -10.86 15.53 15.58
N THR A 82 -10.27 14.45 15.06
CA THR A 82 -9.04 13.85 15.61
C THR A 82 -7.80 14.72 15.42
N ILE A 83 -7.88 15.75 14.58
CA ILE A 83 -6.81 16.70 14.27
C ILE A 83 -7.15 18.08 14.79
N ARG A 84 -6.17 18.74 15.42
CA ARG A 84 -6.28 20.10 15.93
C ARG A 84 -5.09 20.94 15.46
N ILE A 85 -5.28 22.26 15.42
CA ILE A 85 -4.16 23.19 15.27
C ILE A 85 -3.21 22.98 16.46
N GLY A 86 -1.91 22.92 16.19
CA GLY A 86 -0.87 22.57 17.16
C GLY A 86 -0.55 21.08 17.26
N SER A 87 -1.37 20.18 16.68
CA SER A 87 -1.06 18.75 16.66
C SER A 87 0.20 18.48 15.85
N VAL A 88 1.14 17.75 16.43
CA VAL A 88 2.27 17.18 15.69
C VAL A 88 1.77 15.96 14.93
N VAL A 89 2.03 15.89 13.64
CA VAL A 89 1.48 14.89 12.72
C VAL A 89 2.54 14.33 11.79
N VAL A 90 2.42 13.04 11.44
CA VAL A 90 3.11 12.42 10.30
C VAL A 90 2.12 12.18 9.17
N ALA A 91 2.53 12.43 7.94
CA ALA A 91 1.70 12.24 6.75
C ALA A 91 2.14 10.99 5.98
N PRO A 92 1.24 10.02 5.75
CA PRO A 92 1.43 8.99 4.74
C PRO A 92 1.65 9.58 3.36
N PHE A 93 2.41 8.89 2.52
CA PHE A 93 2.78 9.36 1.18
C PHE A 93 1.61 9.60 0.21
N THR A 94 0.44 9.03 0.50
CA THR A 94 -0.80 9.32 -0.24
C THR A 94 -1.92 9.74 0.69
N THR A 95 -2.73 10.70 0.23
CA THR A 95 -3.94 11.12 0.95
C THR A 95 -5.00 10.02 0.96
N SER A 96 -5.83 10.02 2.01
CA SER A 96 -6.89 9.04 2.23
C SER A 96 -8.13 9.72 2.78
N CYS A 97 -9.31 9.39 2.25
CA CYS A 97 -10.56 10.02 2.68
C CYS A 97 -11.26 9.35 3.87
N LEU A 98 -10.83 8.13 4.23
CA LEU A 98 -11.42 7.23 5.24
C LEU A 98 -12.92 6.94 5.13
N ARG A 99 -13.54 7.29 4.00
CA ARG A 99 -15.00 7.21 3.78
C ARG A 99 -15.41 6.31 2.62
N CYS A 100 -14.58 6.18 1.58
CA CYS A 100 -14.89 5.30 0.43
C CYS A 100 -14.77 3.82 0.81
N VAL A 101 -15.33 2.94 -0.03
CA VAL A 101 -15.35 1.48 0.20
C VAL A 101 -13.95 0.91 0.39
N ALA A 102 -12.97 1.36 -0.40
CA ALA A 102 -11.59 0.91 -0.26
C ALA A 102 -11.02 1.28 1.11
N CYS A 103 -11.21 2.53 1.55
CA CYS A 103 -10.72 2.97 2.86
C CYS A 103 -11.42 2.28 4.03
N GLN A 104 -12.74 2.09 3.97
CA GLN A 104 -13.50 1.40 5.02
C GLN A 104 -13.05 -0.05 5.21
N ARG A 105 -12.50 -0.68 4.16
CA ARG A 105 -11.89 -2.01 4.20
C ARG A 105 -10.40 -2.01 4.57
N GLY A 106 -9.82 -0.84 4.85
CA GLY A 106 -8.39 -0.70 5.15
C GLY A 106 -7.48 -0.61 3.91
N PHE A 107 -8.00 -0.68 2.68
CA PHE A 107 -7.22 -0.57 1.44
C PHE A 107 -6.96 0.88 1.03
N THR A 108 -6.41 1.65 1.96
CA THR A 108 -6.23 3.10 1.85
C THR A 108 -5.33 3.53 0.70
N SER A 109 -4.40 2.67 0.25
CA SER A 109 -3.59 2.90 -0.97
C SER A 109 -4.39 2.97 -2.26
N ARG A 110 -5.67 2.57 -2.24
CA ARG A 110 -6.62 2.63 -3.36
C ARG A 110 -7.84 3.48 -3.02
N CYS A 111 -7.65 4.50 -2.18
CA CYS A 111 -8.67 5.50 -1.93
C CYS A 111 -9.10 6.18 -3.25
N GLU A 112 -10.40 6.35 -3.44
CA GLU A 112 -10.96 7.04 -4.62
C GLU A 112 -10.56 8.52 -4.70
N LYS A 113 -10.25 9.14 -3.55
CA LYS A 113 -9.78 10.52 -3.45
C LYS A 113 -8.27 10.61 -3.17
N SER A 114 -7.54 9.54 -3.43
CA SER A 114 -6.11 9.49 -3.16
C SER A 114 -5.34 10.44 -4.07
N GLN A 115 -4.43 11.21 -3.48
CA GLN A 115 -3.47 12.04 -4.17
C GLN A 115 -2.07 11.71 -3.63
N LEU A 116 -1.08 11.67 -4.51
CA LEU A 116 0.31 11.44 -4.15
C LEU A 116 0.99 12.79 -3.90
N PHE A 117 1.55 12.99 -2.70
CA PHE A 117 2.41 14.15 -2.44
C PHE A 117 3.62 14.13 -3.36
N GLY A 118 4.12 15.30 -3.76
CA GLY A 118 5.26 15.37 -4.67
C GLY A 118 4.92 15.05 -6.13
N SER A 119 3.65 15.25 -6.53
CA SER A 119 3.17 14.99 -7.89
C SER A 119 2.54 16.25 -8.52
N VAL A 120 2.21 16.17 -9.80
CA VAL A 120 1.49 17.25 -10.51
C VAL A 120 0.15 17.57 -9.84
N SER A 121 -0.49 16.56 -9.25
CA SER A 121 -1.80 16.73 -8.61
C SER A 121 -1.73 17.33 -7.21
N LEU A 122 -0.59 17.20 -6.52
CA LEU A 122 -0.43 17.61 -5.14
C LEU A 122 1.03 17.89 -4.82
N SER A 123 1.30 19.12 -4.36
CA SER A 123 2.63 19.55 -3.94
C SER A 123 3.17 18.69 -2.78
N GLY A 124 4.48 18.45 -2.79
CA GLY A 124 5.16 17.66 -1.78
C GLY A 124 5.54 18.39 -0.50
N GLY A 125 6.05 17.61 0.46
CA GLY A 125 6.42 18.04 1.81
C GLY A 125 7.88 18.44 2.00
N GLN A 126 8.74 18.40 0.98
CA GLN A 126 10.09 18.99 1.07
C GLN A 126 10.03 20.52 0.92
N ALA A 127 9.30 21.16 1.84
CA ALA A 127 9.05 22.59 1.92
C ALA A 127 8.82 23.00 3.38
N GLU A 128 8.77 24.30 3.68
CA GLU A 128 8.44 24.76 5.04
C GLU A 128 6.98 24.51 5.42
N PHE A 129 6.06 24.55 4.46
CA PHE A 129 4.64 24.28 4.65
C PHE A 129 4.09 23.42 3.52
N VAL A 130 3.08 22.62 3.83
CA VAL A 130 2.38 21.77 2.85
C VAL A 130 0.89 21.71 3.15
N THR A 131 0.08 21.82 2.10
CA THR A 131 -1.39 21.61 2.18
C THR A 131 -1.69 20.12 2.10
N VAL A 132 -2.55 19.65 3.01
CA VAL A 132 -2.92 18.25 3.16
C VAL A 132 -4.42 18.08 2.95
N PRO A 133 -4.84 17.57 1.78
CA PRO A 133 -6.22 17.21 1.52
C PRO A 133 -6.68 16.01 2.36
N ASN A 134 -7.97 15.98 2.69
CA ASN A 134 -8.56 14.95 3.56
C ASN A 134 -7.72 14.76 4.84
N ALA A 135 -7.38 15.86 5.52
CA ALA A 135 -6.44 15.89 6.62
C ALA A 135 -6.73 14.83 7.67
N GLU A 136 -7.97 14.74 8.16
CA GLU A 136 -8.39 13.76 9.16
C GLU A 136 -8.17 12.31 8.73
N GLY A 137 -8.39 12.02 7.44
CA GLY A 137 -8.19 10.67 6.91
C GLY A 137 -6.73 10.35 6.60
N THR A 138 -5.89 11.37 6.45
CA THR A 138 -4.50 11.24 6.00
C THR A 138 -3.53 11.32 7.16
N LEU A 139 -3.56 12.41 7.92
CA LEU A 139 -2.58 12.74 8.95
C LEU A 139 -2.72 11.87 10.19
N LEU A 140 -1.59 11.66 10.85
CA LEU A 140 -1.43 10.79 12.00
C LEU A 140 -0.83 11.59 13.14
N CYS A 141 -1.60 11.82 14.20
CA CYS A 141 -1.11 12.55 15.37
C CYS A 141 0.02 11.79 16.06
N VAL A 142 1.21 12.40 16.14
CA VAL A 142 2.41 11.83 16.75
C VAL A 142 2.20 11.52 18.23
N ASP A 143 1.32 12.23 18.93
CA ASP A 143 0.98 11.94 20.33
C ASP A 143 0.34 10.55 20.51
N THR A 144 -0.25 10.00 19.44
CA THR A 144 -0.76 8.62 19.42
C THR A 144 0.33 7.59 19.09
N LEU A 145 1.51 8.06 18.70
CA LEU A 145 2.69 7.27 18.38
C LEU A 145 3.61 7.26 19.60
N HIS A 146 3.82 6.11 20.22
CA HIS A 146 4.78 5.94 21.32
C HIS A 146 6.22 5.95 20.80
N VAL A 147 6.64 7.06 20.20
CA VAL A 147 7.95 7.25 19.57
C VAL A 147 8.88 8.02 20.50
N GLU A 148 10.18 7.77 20.42
CA GLU A 148 11.21 8.50 21.18
C GLU A 148 11.65 9.79 20.47
N SER A 149 11.50 9.86 19.15
CA SER A 149 11.95 10.99 18.33
C SER A 149 11.02 11.28 17.14
N LEU A 150 11.09 12.49 16.59
CA LEU A 150 10.32 12.86 15.38
C LEU A 150 10.83 12.13 14.14
N HIS A 151 12.12 11.83 14.08
CA HIS A 151 12.70 11.13 12.93
C HIS A 151 12.28 9.66 12.89
N SER A 152 12.12 8.99 14.03
CA SER A 152 11.52 7.64 14.04
C SER A 152 10.04 7.67 13.63
N ALA A 153 9.31 8.72 14.01
CA ALA A 153 7.93 8.95 13.55
C ALA A 153 7.84 9.11 12.03
N LEU A 154 8.80 9.80 11.39
CA LEU A 154 8.83 10.01 9.94
C LEU A 154 8.87 8.68 9.16
N LEU A 155 9.43 7.61 9.74
CA LEU A 155 9.46 6.29 9.11
C LEU A 155 8.05 5.74 8.84
N CYS A 156 7.05 6.15 9.63
CA CYS A 156 5.64 5.82 9.45
C CYS A 156 4.96 6.51 8.26
N ALA A 157 5.62 7.49 7.63
CA ALA A 157 5.10 8.11 6.42
C ALA A 157 5.05 7.13 5.23
N ASP A 158 6.01 6.20 5.15
CA ASP A 158 6.12 5.28 4.02
C ASP A 158 6.93 4.02 4.37
N ILE A 159 8.24 4.13 4.52
CA ILE A 159 9.15 2.98 4.42
C ILE A 159 8.93 1.89 5.48
N LEU A 160 8.60 2.25 6.72
CA LEU A 160 8.33 1.28 7.78
C LEU A 160 7.01 0.53 7.52
N PRO A 161 5.87 1.21 7.34
CA PRO A 161 4.65 0.56 6.92
C PRO A 161 4.81 -0.28 5.64
N THR A 162 5.57 0.21 4.65
CA THR A 162 5.79 -0.51 3.39
C THR A 162 6.58 -1.81 3.60
N GLY A 163 7.66 -1.77 4.38
CA GLY A 163 8.42 -2.97 4.75
C GLY A 163 7.57 -3.95 5.58
N PHE A 164 6.84 -3.44 6.59
CA PHE A 164 5.92 -4.24 7.40
C PHE A 164 4.81 -4.88 6.54
N TYR A 165 4.24 -4.15 5.60
CA TYR A 165 3.20 -4.65 4.70
C TYR A 165 3.69 -5.80 3.83
N ALA A 166 4.94 -5.71 3.34
CA ALA A 166 5.53 -6.79 2.56
C ALA A 166 5.62 -8.09 3.39
N VAL A 167 6.05 -7.98 4.65
CA VAL A 167 6.07 -9.09 5.60
C VAL A 167 4.66 -9.60 5.89
N LEU A 168 3.72 -8.69 6.15
CA LEU A 168 2.32 -9.03 6.44
C LEU A 168 1.71 -9.83 5.29
N GLN A 169 1.84 -9.37 4.05
CA GLN A 169 1.36 -10.07 2.85
C GLN A 169 1.93 -11.49 2.75
N ALA A 170 3.22 -11.67 3.05
CA ALA A 170 3.84 -12.99 3.04
C ALA A 170 3.30 -13.89 4.17
N LEU A 171 3.37 -13.42 5.41
CA LEU A 171 3.07 -14.19 6.63
C LEU A 171 1.59 -14.53 6.79
N THR A 172 0.68 -13.70 6.29
CA THR A 172 -0.76 -13.96 6.38
C THR A 172 -1.32 -14.70 5.17
N HIS A 173 -0.50 -15.02 4.17
CA HIS A 173 -0.96 -15.75 3.00
C HIS A 173 -1.31 -17.20 3.34
N ASN A 174 -2.38 -17.74 2.74
CA ASN A 174 -2.87 -19.09 3.03
C ASN A 174 -1.81 -20.19 2.82
N ASN A 175 -0.97 -20.04 1.78
CA ASN A 175 0.14 -20.98 1.53
C ASN A 175 1.17 -21.04 2.68
N LEU A 176 1.32 -19.95 3.44
CA LEU A 176 2.26 -19.88 4.56
C LEU A 176 1.57 -20.09 5.91
N TYR A 177 0.27 -19.86 6.00
CA TYR A 177 -0.51 -20.00 7.24
C TYR A 177 -0.40 -21.42 7.84
N GLY A 178 -0.60 -22.46 7.02
CA GLY A 178 -0.45 -23.86 7.45
C GLY A 178 0.98 -24.19 7.86
N VAL A 179 1.96 -23.65 7.13
CA VAL A 179 3.39 -23.81 7.45
C VAL A 179 3.70 -23.19 8.79
N LEU A 180 3.31 -21.94 9.07
CA LEU A 180 3.57 -21.26 10.35
C LEU A 180 2.94 -21.97 11.54
N ARG A 181 1.76 -22.57 11.36
CA ARG A 181 1.01 -23.28 12.41
C ARG A 181 1.31 -24.78 12.50
N ALA A 182 2.15 -25.31 11.61
CA ALA A 182 2.41 -26.76 11.49
C ALA A 182 1.11 -27.59 11.34
N VAL A 183 0.15 -27.08 10.57
CA VAL A 183 -1.12 -27.75 10.27
C VAL A 183 -1.27 -27.99 8.76
N SER A 184 -2.05 -29.00 8.38
CA SER A 184 -2.30 -29.31 6.97
C SER A 184 -3.10 -28.19 6.32
N LEU A 185 -3.02 -28.10 5.00
CA LEU A 185 -3.81 -27.16 4.23
C LEU A 185 -5.32 -27.33 4.48
N GLU A 186 -5.79 -28.58 4.60
CA GLU A 186 -7.19 -28.89 4.91
C GLU A 186 -7.64 -28.26 6.24
N ASN A 187 -6.83 -28.43 7.29
CA ASN A 187 -7.09 -27.84 8.61
C ASN A 187 -6.89 -26.32 8.61
N SER A 188 -6.02 -25.80 7.74
CA SER A 188 -5.75 -24.37 7.59
C SER A 188 -6.91 -23.59 6.93
N ILE A 189 -7.62 -24.18 5.97
CA ILE A 189 -8.61 -23.46 5.14
C ILE A 189 -10.02 -23.52 5.75
N TRP A 190 -10.46 -24.68 6.22
CA TRP A 190 -11.88 -24.94 6.48
C TRP A 190 -12.29 -24.79 7.95
N SER A 191 -11.35 -24.62 8.87
CA SER A 191 -11.70 -24.36 10.26
C SER A 191 -10.71 -23.47 11.02
N PRO A 192 -10.84 -22.13 10.89
CA PRO A 192 -10.05 -21.20 11.68
C PRO A 192 -10.21 -21.42 13.20
N GLN A 193 -11.35 -21.98 13.64
CA GLN A 193 -11.67 -22.22 15.05
C GLN A 193 -11.52 -23.68 15.52
N ARG A 194 -11.80 -24.73 14.70
CA ARG A 194 -11.54 -26.13 15.14
C ARG A 194 -10.08 -26.54 15.01
N ALA A 195 -9.32 -25.96 14.08
CA ALA A 195 -7.89 -26.29 13.93
C ALA A 195 -7.06 -25.92 15.17
N LEU A 196 -7.60 -25.08 16.06
CA LEU A 196 -6.94 -24.68 17.32
C LEU A 196 -7.10 -25.70 18.45
N ASN A 197 -8.15 -26.54 18.46
CA ASN A 197 -8.48 -27.36 19.63
C ASN A 197 -8.52 -28.88 19.38
N GLU A 198 -8.70 -29.37 18.15
CA GLU A 198 -9.03 -30.80 17.92
C GLU A 198 -8.36 -31.45 16.71
N ALA A 199 -7.63 -30.70 15.87
CA ALA A 199 -6.94 -31.30 14.73
C ALA A 199 -5.73 -32.10 15.22
N PRO A 200 -5.59 -33.40 14.89
CA PRO A 200 -4.34 -34.10 15.14
C PRO A 200 -3.23 -33.32 14.44
N PRO A 201 -2.06 -33.11 15.09
CA PRO A 201 -0.93 -32.53 14.40
C PRO A 201 -0.73 -33.36 13.14
N VAL A 202 -0.63 -32.72 11.99
CA VAL A 202 -0.09 -33.41 10.81
C VAL A 202 1.21 -34.03 11.31
N PRO A 203 1.45 -35.34 11.11
CA PRO A 203 2.73 -35.94 11.49
C PRO A 203 3.78 -35.02 10.94
N ALA A 204 4.52 -34.36 11.85
CA ALA A 204 5.24 -33.12 11.60
C ALA A 204 5.82 -33.23 10.21
N LEU A 205 5.22 -32.52 9.24
CA LEU A 205 5.77 -32.44 7.90
C LEU A 205 7.23 -32.09 8.18
N GLU A 206 8.15 -32.99 7.85
CA GLU A 206 9.59 -32.82 8.05
C GLU A 206 10.03 -31.68 7.13
N VAL A 207 9.60 -30.46 7.44
CA VAL A 207 10.01 -29.21 6.87
C VAL A 207 10.92 -28.66 7.95
N PRO A 208 12.19 -29.09 7.96
CA PRO A 208 13.06 -28.94 9.12
C PRO A 208 13.36 -27.47 9.44
N VAL A 209 13.10 -26.55 8.50
CA VAL A 209 13.47 -25.13 8.59
C VAL A 209 12.39 -24.26 7.95
N LEU A 210 11.88 -23.26 8.68
CA LEU A 210 11.12 -22.15 8.09
C LEU A 210 12.12 -21.19 7.43
N CYS A 211 12.10 -21.09 6.10
CA CYS A 211 13.04 -20.25 5.37
C CYS A 211 12.33 -19.03 4.77
N ILE A 212 12.80 -17.83 5.09
CA ILE A 212 12.27 -16.57 4.55
C ILE A 212 13.43 -15.75 4.00
N ALA A 213 13.27 -15.18 2.81
CA ALA A 213 14.28 -14.30 2.21
C ALA A 213 13.80 -12.85 2.15
N VAL A 214 14.70 -11.91 2.35
CA VAL A 214 14.52 -10.48 2.08
C VAL A 214 15.51 -10.09 0.98
N VAL A 215 14.98 -9.73 -0.19
CA VAL A 215 15.74 -9.31 -1.37
C VAL A 215 15.67 -7.80 -1.50
N GLY A 216 16.83 -7.17 -1.44
CA GLY A 216 17.01 -5.72 -1.30
C GLY A 216 17.03 -5.32 0.17
N LEU A 217 18.17 -4.83 0.65
CA LEU A 217 18.41 -4.34 2.02
C LEU A 217 18.63 -2.81 2.02
N GLY A 218 17.95 -2.11 1.10
CA GLY A 218 17.77 -0.66 1.20
C GLY A 218 16.78 -0.30 2.33
N PRO A 219 16.42 0.98 2.49
CA PRO A 219 15.60 1.42 3.62
C PRO A 219 14.30 0.62 3.84
N VAL A 220 13.55 0.34 2.77
CA VAL A 220 12.31 -0.47 2.83
C VAL A 220 12.59 -1.92 3.22
N GLY A 221 13.63 -2.52 2.64
CA GLY A 221 14.03 -3.90 2.92
C GLY A 221 14.55 -4.09 4.34
N THR A 222 15.30 -3.12 4.86
CA THR A 222 15.72 -3.09 6.26
C THR A 222 14.51 -2.98 7.20
N CYS A 223 13.52 -2.12 6.90
CA CYS A 223 12.26 -2.11 7.64
C CYS A 223 11.55 -3.46 7.60
N ALA A 224 11.51 -4.12 6.43
CA ALA A 224 10.94 -5.45 6.30
C ALA A 224 11.68 -6.49 7.14
N LEU A 225 13.02 -6.47 7.18
CA LEU A 225 13.82 -7.35 8.03
C LEU A 225 13.50 -7.14 9.52
N VAL A 226 13.48 -5.88 9.99
CA VAL A 226 13.16 -5.57 11.39
C VAL A 226 11.73 -5.99 11.74
N SER A 227 10.75 -5.69 10.88
CA SER A 227 9.36 -6.12 11.07
C SER A 227 9.21 -7.64 11.06
N LEU A 228 9.91 -8.34 10.17
CA LEU A 228 9.92 -9.80 10.13
C LEU A 228 10.41 -10.38 11.46
N LEU A 229 11.54 -9.87 11.97
CA LEU A 229 12.11 -10.34 13.23
C LEU A 229 11.18 -10.03 14.40
N ASP A 230 10.64 -8.81 14.49
CA ASP A 230 9.69 -8.42 15.54
C ASP A 230 8.45 -9.33 15.56
N ILE A 231 7.87 -9.64 14.39
CA ILE A 231 6.71 -10.51 14.29
C ILE A 231 7.05 -11.96 14.68
N LEU A 232 8.21 -12.48 14.24
CA LEU A 232 8.64 -13.85 14.56
C LEU A 232 9.01 -14.02 16.04
N LEU A 233 9.54 -12.98 16.68
CA LEU A 233 9.83 -12.95 18.12
C LEU A 233 8.56 -12.89 18.98
N ASN A 234 7.48 -12.33 18.43
CA ASN A 234 6.20 -12.15 19.11
C ASN A 234 5.05 -12.91 18.42
N PRO A 235 5.15 -14.24 18.26
CA PRO A 235 4.22 -15.01 17.40
C PRO A 235 2.79 -15.06 17.94
N THR A 236 2.58 -14.85 19.25
CA THR A 236 1.27 -14.82 19.89
C THR A 236 0.56 -13.46 19.73
N ALA A 237 1.30 -12.41 19.39
CA ALA A 237 0.75 -11.08 19.11
C ALA A 237 0.20 -10.99 17.67
N ALA A 238 -0.50 -9.90 17.36
CA ALA A 238 -0.84 -9.59 15.98
C ALA A 238 0.46 -9.34 15.17
N PRO A 239 0.52 -9.74 13.89
CA PRO A 239 -0.57 -10.29 13.08
C PRO A 239 -0.73 -11.82 13.15
N LEU A 240 0.22 -12.57 13.71
CA LEU A 240 0.21 -14.04 13.62
C LEU A 240 -0.81 -14.72 14.54
N ARG A 241 -0.96 -14.22 15.79
CA ARG A 241 -1.89 -14.74 16.80
C ARG A 241 -1.80 -16.27 16.94
N LEU A 242 -0.59 -16.80 17.03
CA LEU A 242 -0.36 -18.22 17.30
C LEU A 242 -0.79 -18.54 18.75
N SER A 243 -1.21 -19.78 19.00
CA SER A 243 -1.68 -20.20 20.33
C SER A 243 -0.54 -20.38 21.34
N ASN A 244 0.70 -20.50 20.87
CA ASN A 244 1.89 -20.71 21.71
C ASN A 244 3.15 -20.12 21.04
N ASN A 245 4.26 -20.16 21.76
CA ASN A 245 5.58 -19.71 21.30
C ASN A 245 6.40 -20.82 20.62
N SER A 246 5.76 -21.91 20.18
CA SER A 246 6.48 -23.07 19.59
C SER A 246 7.37 -22.70 18.40
N LEU A 247 6.97 -21.67 17.64
CA LEU A 247 7.76 -21.09 16.54
C LEU A 247 9.15 -20.64 16.99
N VAL A 248 9.25 -20.04 18.17
CA VAL A 248 10.49 -19.53 18.76
C VAL A 248 11.26 -20.67 19.45
N GLU A 249 10.55 -21.55 20.14
CA GLU A 249 11.16 -22.55 21.04
C GLU A 249 11.70 -23.78 20.32
N THR A 250 11.03 -24.24 19.26
CA THR A 250 11.26 -25.58 18.69
C THR A 250 11.62 -25.58 17.22
N ARG A 251 11.24 -24.54 16.47
CA ARG A 251 11.39 -24.53 15.02
C ARG A 251 12.74 -23.95 14.63
N ARG A 252 13.41 -24.58 13.66
CA ARG A 252 14.56 -23.94 13.01
C ARG A 252 14.07 -22.89 12.04
N ILE A 253 14.70 -21.73 12.06
CA ILE A 253 14.38 -20.60 11.19
C ILE A 253 15.62 -20.27 10.38
N ARG A 254 15.45 -19.94 9.10
CA ARG A 254 16.52 -19.42 8.25
C ARG A 254 16.05 -18.13 7.60
N ILE A 255 16.84 -17.07 7.77
CA ILE A 255 16.58 -15.77 7.15
C ILE A 255 17.70 -15.45 6.17
N LEU A 256 17.36 -15.33 4.89
CA LEU A 256 18.29 -14.92 3.84
C LEU A 256 18.21 -13.40 3.69
N MET A 257 19.33 -12.70 3.82
CA MET A 257 19.43 -11.24 3.72
C MET A 257 20.26 -10.89 2.50
N ILE A 258 19.60 -10.47 1.41
CA ILE A 258 20.22 -10.42 0.09
C ILE A 258 20.25 -8.99 -0.45
N ASP A 259 21.45 -8.48 -0.77
CA ASP A 259 21.63 -7.20 -1.48
C ASP A 259 22.98 -7.22 -2.21
N GLY A 260 23.08 -6.55 -3.35
CA GLY A 260 24.35 -6.42 -4.08
C GLY A 260 25.38 -5.55 -3.36
N VAL A 261 24.94 -4.61 -2.52
CA VAL A 261 25.82 -3.67 -1.80
C VAL A 261 26.26 -4.26 -0.46
N LYS A 262 27.58 -4.40 -0.26
CA LYS A 262 28.16 -5.04 0.93
C LYS A 262 27.78 -4.31 2.22
N GLU A 263 27.84 -2.98 2.21
CA GLU A 263 27.57 -2.13 3.38
C GLU A 263 26.14 -2.32 3.89
N ARG A 264 25.17 -2.58 2.99
CA ARG A 264 23.79 -2.88 3.36
C ARG A 264 23.64 -4.25 4.01
N ARG A 265 24.41 -5.25 3.53
CA ARG A 265 24.47 -6.57 4.14
C ARG A 265 25.10 -6.52 5.53
N ASP A 266 26.21 -5.80 5.67
CA ASP A 266 26.88 -5.59 6.96
C ASP A 266 25.93 -4.89 7.96
N ALA A 267 25.21 -3.86 7.52
CA ALA A 267 24.20 -3.18 8.35
C ALA A 267 23.05 -4.11 8.77
N ALA A 268 22.56 -4.97 7.87
CA ALA A 268 21.54 -5.96 8.19
C ALA A 268 22.01 -6.98 9.25
N VAL A 269 23.27 -7.42 9.16
CA VAL A 269 23.89 -8.27 10.20
C VAL A 269 23.96 -7.52 11.53
N GLY A 270 24.40 -6.25 11.52
CA GLY A 270 24.42 -5.40 12.71
C GLY A 270 23.05 -5.28 13.38
N ILE A 271 21.98 -5.12 12.59
CA ILE A 271 20.59 -5.09 13.09
C ILE A 271 20.21 -6.40 13.77
N VAL A 272 20.51 -7.55 13.15
CA VAL A 272 20.25 -8.87 13.74
C VAL A 272 20.97 -9.01 15.08
N ASP A 273 22.23 -8.58 15.16
CA ASP A 273 23.02 -8.61 16.38
C ASP A 273 22.50 -7.64 17.44
N CYS A 274 21.98 -6.47 17.04
CA CYS A 274 21.33 -5.52 17.94
C CYS A 274 20.09 -6.15 18.59
N ILE A 275 19.19 -6.73 17.78
CA ILE A 275 17.98 -7.40 18.28
C ILE A 275 18.35 -8.61 19.15
N ARG A 276 19.39 -9.36 18.79
CA ARG A 276 19.88 -10.47 19.62
C ARG A 276 20.31 -10.01 21.01
N LYS A 277 20.95 -8.84 21.11
CA LYS A 277 21.36 -8.28 22.41
C LYS A 277 20.16 -7.83 23.25
N THR A 278 19.12 -7.27 22.63
CA THR A 278 17.94 -6.75 23.34
C THR A 278 16.96 -7.84 23.75
N GLU A 279 16.75 -8.86 22.91
CA GLU A 279 15.75 -9.93 23.14
C GLU A 279 16.34 -11.20 23.78
N GLY A 280 17.66 -11.33 23.80
CA GLY A 280 18.36 -12.48 24.34
C GLY A 280 18.47 -13.67 23.38
N PRO A 281 19.13 -14.78 23.80
CA PRO A 281 19.62 -15.80 22.87
C PRO A 281 18.59 -16.85 22.44
N ALA A 282 17.41 -16.94 23.07
CA ALA A 282 16.50 -18.07 22.93
C ALA A 282 16.05 -18.30 21.48
N PHE A 283 15.50 -17.26 20.83
CA PHE A 283 15.12 -17.30 19.41
C PHE A 283 16.31 -17.60 18.50
N PHE A 284 17.44 -16.94 18.77
CA PHE A 284 18.63 -16.98 17.92
C PHE A 284 19.37 -18.31 17.95
N LYS A 285 19.17 -19.15 18.98
CA LYS A 285 19.75 -20.50 19.07
C LYS A 285 19.28 -21.41 17.93
N ASN A 286 18.04 -21.22 17.47
CA ASN A 286 17.44 -22.02 16.41
C ASN A 286 17.33 -21.26 15.07
N ALA A 287 17.87 -20.04 14.99
CA ALA A 287 17.77 -19.18 13.81
C ALA A 287 19.14 -19.02 13.12
N GLU A 288 19.17 -19.29 11.81
CA GLU A 288 20.31 -19.08 10.93
C GLU A 288 20.08 -17.82 10.08
N PHE A 289 21.09 -16.97 9.98
CA PHE A 289 21.04 -15.73 9.21
C PHE A 289 22.13 -15.75 8.16
N LEU A 290 21.75 -15.69 6.88
CA LEU A 290 22.69 -15.75 5.75
C LEU A 290 22.64 -14.43 5.00
N ALA A 291 23.67 -13.61 5.16
CA ALA A 291 23.86 -12.41 4.36
C ALA A 291 24.60 -12.78 3.08
N MET A 292 23.98 -12.57 1.91
CA MET A 292 24.53 -13.01 0.61
C MET A 292 24.43 -11.90 -0.42
N ASP A 293 25.42 -11.82 -1.31
CA ASP A 293 25.26 -11.05 -2.54
C ASP A 293 24.33 -11.75 -3.55
N ILE A 294 24.13 -11.12 -4.71
CA ILE A 294 23.19 -11.61 -5.73
C ILE A 294 23.66 -12.93 -6.35
N ASP A 295 24.96 -13.08 -6.60
CA ASP A 295 25.50 -14.27 -7.26
C ASP A 295 25.59 -15.44 -6.28
N GLU A 296 25.97 -15.17 -5.03
CA GLU A 296 25.88 -16.12 -3.92
C GLU A 296 24.44 -16.62 -3.73
N ALA A 297 23.45 -15.72 -3.73
CA ALA A 297 22.05 -16.10 -3.61
C ALA A 297 21.54 -16.92 -4.79
N ARG A 298 21.98 -16.61 -6.02
CA ARG A 298 21.67 -17.42 -7.22
C ARG A 298 22.27 -18.81 -7.09
N ALA A 299 23.56 -18.91 -6.77
CA ALA A 299 24.24 -20.19 -6.58
C ALA A 299 23.59 -21.03 -5.48
N TRP A 300 23.23 -20.38 -4.37
CA TRP A 300 22.47 -21.01 -3.29
C TRP A 300 21.13 -21.56 -3.79
N SER A 301 20.35 -20.78 -4.55
CA SER A 301 19.03 -21.22 -5.04
C SER A 301 19.08 -22.46 -5.95
N VAL A 302 20.16 -22.59 -6.74
CA VAL A 302 20.42 -23.75 -7.61
C VAL A 302 20.89 -24.96 -6.82
N ALA A 303 21.70 -24.76 -5.79
CA ALA A 303 22.21 -25.84 -4.94
C ALA A 303 21.14 -26.44 -4.00
N GLN A 304 20.08 -25.69 -3.68
CA GLN A 304 19.02 -26.18 -2.80
C GLN A 304 18.03 -27.09 -3.52
N SER A 305 17.66 -28.19 -2.83
CA SER A 305 16.42 -28.91 -3.12
C SER A 305 15.22 -28.04 -2.79
N ASP A 306 14.06 -28.35 -3.40
CA ASP A 306 12.87 -27.52 -3.26
C ASP A 306 12.42 -27.38 -1.80
N ASN A 307 12.53 -28.44 -0.98
CA ASN A 307 12.16 -28.40 0.45
C ASN A 307 13.05 -27.51 1.32
N ASN A 308 14.24 -27.11 0.84
CA ASN A 308 15.17 -26.24 1.55
C ASN A 308 15.14 -24.78 1.07
N ARG A 309 14.39 -24.50 0.01
CA ARG A 309 14.18 -23.16 -0.54
C ARG A 309 13.21 -22.35 0.34
N ALA A 310 13.14 -21.05 0.07
CA ALA A 310 12.35 -20.13 0.88
C ALA A 310 10.85 -20.41 0.78
N ASP A 311 10.18 -20.51 1.93
CA ASP A 311 8.73 -20.54 2.05
C ASP A 311 8.09 -19.22 1.60
N ALA A 312 8.78 -18.12 1.87
CA ALA A 312 8.41 -16.80 1.39
C ALA A 312 9.63 -15.94 1.04
N VAL A 313 9.44 -15.09 0.04
CA VAL A 313 10.44 -14.08 -0.34
C VAL A 313 9.77 -12.71 -0.33
N ILE A 314 10.39 -11.79 0.41
CA ILE A 314 10.06 -10.38 0.43
C ILE A 314 10.98 -9.68 -0.56
N GLU A 315 10.41 -9.06 -1.58
CA GLU A 315 11.13 -8.38 -2.66
C GLU A 315 10.89 -6.86 -2.56
N ALA A 316 11.96 -6.11 -2.29
CA ALA A 316 11.92 -4.68 -1.99
C ALA A 316 12.81 -3.85 -2.95
N VAL A 317 13.06 -4.34 -4.16
CA VAL A 317 13.91 -3.68 -5.18
C VAL A 317 13.06 -3.13 -6.34
N GLY A 318 12.16 -3.94 -6.90
CA GLY A 318 11.28 -3.56 -8.01
C GLY A 318 11.87 -3.76 -9.41
N ALA A 319 13.00 -4.47 -9.53
CA ALA A 319 13.65 -4.77 -10.81
C ALA A 319 13.34 -6.20 -11.28
N ASN A 320 13.31 -6.43 -12.61
CA ASN A 320 13.05 -7.76 -13.18
C ASN A 320 14.00 -8.82 -12.64
N GLU A 321 15.30 -8.50 -12.56
CA GLU A 321 16.33 -9.40 -12.01
C GLU A 321 16.08 -9.78 -10.55
N ALA A 322 15.57 -8.85 -9.74
CA ALA A 322 15.24 -9.11 -8.34
C ALA A 322 14.02 -10.03 -8.22
N VAL A 323 13.00 -9.84 -9.06
CA VAL A 323 11.82 -10.71 -9.13
C VAL A 323 12.20 -12.12 -9.59
N LEU A 324 13.07 -12.25 -10.60
CA LEU A 324 13.57 -13.54 -11.08
C LEU A 324 14.39 -14.28 -10.02
N LEU A 325 15.29 -13.57 -9.33
CA LEU A 325 16.02 -14.12 -8.19
C LEU A 325 15.07 -14.58 -7.09
N ALA A 326 14.08 -13.75 -6.73
CA ALA A 326 13.09 -14.07 -5.72
C ALA A 326 12.28 -15.32 -6.10
N TYR A 327 11.87 -15.44 -7.37
CA TYR A 327 11.21 -16.65 -7.87
C TYR A 327 12.10 -17.90 -7.77
N GLY A 328 13.38 -17.79 -8.12
CA GLY A 328 14.36 -18.89 -8.01
C GLY A 328 14.57 -19.36 -6.57
N LEU A 329 14.55 -18.43 -5.61
CA LEU A 329 14.70 -18.71 -4.18
C LEU A 329 13.50 -19.39 -3.54
N LEU A 330 12.30 -19.25 -4.11
CA LEU A 330 11.08 -19.85 -3.54
C LEU A 330 11.08 -21.36 -3.69
N ARG A 331 10.42 -22.05 -2.76
CA ARG A 331 9.99 -23.44 -2.97
C ARG A 331 8.66 -23.50 -3.74
N SER A 332 8.24 -24.69 -4.15
CA SER A 332 6.87 -24.94 -4.61
C SER A 332 5.87 -24.58 -3.52
N PHE A 333 4.73 -23.99 -3.89
CA PHE A 333 3.74 -23.41 -2.96
C PHE A 333 4.29 -22.27 -2.09
N GLY A 334 5.39 -21.63 -2.49
CA GLY A 334 5.94 -20.46 -1.80
C GLY A 334 5.14 -19.18 -2.06
N VAL A 335 5.45 -18.13 -1.30
CA VAL A 335 4.82 -16.81 -1.42
C VAL A 335 5.84 -15.74 -1.78
N LEU A 336 5.68 -15.11 -2.94
CA LEU A 336 6.41 -13.91 -3.33
C LEU A 336 5.62 -12.68 -2.91
N SER A 337 6.15 -11.88 -1.99
CA SER A 337 5.59 -10.58 -1.61
C SER A 337 6.50 -9.48 -2.13
N SER A 338 6.07 -8.80 -3.19
CA SER A 338 6.84 -7.73 -3.84
C SER A 338 6.18 -6.37 -3.64
N VAL A 339 6.94 -5.46 -3.03
CA VAL A 339 6.57 -4.07 -2.78
C VAL A 339 7.48 -3.08 -3.52
N GLY A 340 8.54 -3.57 -4.15
CA GLY A 340 9.40 -2.76 -5.00
C GLY A 340 8.62 -2.13 -6.16
N VAL A 341 8.89 -0.86 -6.46
CA VAL A 341 8.19 -0.13 -7.53
C VAL A 341 8.65 -0.68 -8.88
N HIS A 342 7.82 -1.52 -9.48
CA HIS A 342 8.10 -2.13 -10.78
C HIS A 342 7.66 -1.21 -11.92
N THR A 343 8.63 -0.71 -12.68
CA THR A 343 8.42 0.23 -13.78
C THR A 343 8.74 -0.37 -15.15
N ALA A 344 9.24 -1.62 -15.19
CA ALA A 344 9.50 -2.30 -16.44
C ALA A 344 8.19 -2.55 -17.21
N PRO A 345 8.20 -2.43 -18.55
CA PRO A 345 7.00 -2.59 -19.36
C PRO A 345 6.47 -4.04 -19.33
N THR A 346 7.34 -5.00 -19.07
CA THR A 346 7.03 -6.43 -19.04
C THR A 346 7.45 -7.03 -17.72
N PHE A 347 6.50 -7.66 -17.04
CA PHE A 347 6.76 -8.47 -15.86
C PHE A 347 7.53 -9.74 -16.28
N PRO A 348 8.58 -10.15 -15.54
CA PRO A 348 9.51 -11.18 -16.02
C PRO A 348 9.02 -12.61 -15.80
N LEU A 349 7.90 -12.83 -15.11
CA LEU A 349 7.31 -14.15 -14.88
C LEU A 349 6.03 -14.31 -15.71
N THR A 350 5.80 -15.52 -16.17
CA THR A 350 4.64 -15.92 -16.97
C THR A 350 3.64 -16.71 -16.13
N GLY A 351 2.42 -16.88 -16.64
CA GLY A 351 1.43 -17.75 -16.00
C GLY A 351 1.89 -19.20 -15.85
N ASP A 352 2.73 -19.69 -16.77
CA ASP A 352 3.32 -21.03 -16.71
C ASP A 352 4.30 -21.17 -15.53
N ASP A 353 5.11 -20.15 -15.27
CA ASP A 353 6.01 -20.11 -14.11
C ASP A 353 5.24 -20.21 -12.78
N PHE A 354 4.12 -19.48 -12.68
CA PHE A 354 3.25 -19.55 -11.50
C PHE A 354 2.57 -20.91 -11.37
N TYR A 355 2.04 -21.43 -12.48
CA TYR A 355 1.33 -22.70 -12.52
C TYR A 355 2.21 -23.88 -12.13
N ASN A 356 3.41 -23.98 -12.72
CA ASN A 356 4.29 -25.13 -12.52
C ASN A 356 4.85 -25.23 -11.10
N LYS A 357 4.96 -24.10 -10.39
CA LYS A 357 5.51 -24.05 -9.02
C LYS A 357 4.44 -23.80 -7.96
N ASN A 358 3.17 -23.60 -8.35
CA ASN A 358 2.07 -23.22 -7.46
C ASN A 358 2.39 -22.03 -6.54
N VAL A 359 3.23 -21.10 -7.00
CA VAL A 359 3.63 -19.94 -6.19
C VAL A 359 2.55 -18.87 -6.21
N ALA A 360 2.40 -18.18 -5.08
CA ALA A 360 1.55 -17.01 -4.99
C ALA A 360 2.38 -15.73 -5.14
N LEU A 361 1.82 -14.73 -5.82
CA LEU A 361 2.38 -13.38 -5.89
C LEU A 361 1.43 -12.40 -5.20
N SER A 362 1.94 -11.72 -4.18
CA SER A 362 1.34 -10.53 -3.59
C SER A 362 2.12 -9.32 -4.06
N PHE A 363 1.43 -8.36 -4.65
CA PHE A 363 2.05 -7.24 -5.35
C PHE A 363 1.29 -5.95 -5.08
N GLY A 364 2.02 -4.85 -4.86
CA GLY A 364 1.45 -3.51 -4.91
C GLY A 364 1.75 -2.60 -3.71
N ARG A 365 1.01 -1.49 -3.68
CA ARG A 365 1.26 -0.34 -2.82
C ARG A 365 0.70 -0.53 -1.41
N CYS A 366 1.53 -0.27 -0.42
CA CYS A 366 1.18 -0.32 1.00
C CYS A 366 0.00 0.61 1.37
N PRO A 367 -1.08 0.08 1.99
CA PRO A 367 -2.17 0.89 2.53
C PRO A 367 -1.82 1.42 3.92
N VAL A 368 -0.85 2.35 3.98
CA VAL A 368 -0.23 2.87 5.22
C VAL A 368 -1.25 3.12 6.33
N ARG A 369 -2.27 3.94 6.05
CA ARG A 369 -3.25 4.34 7.07
C ARG A 369 -4.06 3.16 7.62
N GLY A 370 -4.32 2.15 6.78
CA GLY A 370 -5.12 0.97 7.12
C GLY A 370 -4.38 -0.06 7.98
N ILE A 371 -3.06 -0.18 7.83
CA ILE A 371 -2.25 -1.13 8.62
C ILE A 371 -1.53 -0.48 9.79
N LEU A 372 -1.57 0.85 9.89
CA LEU A 372 -0.75 1.59 10.83
C LEU A 372 -0.84 1.09 12.27
N PRO A 373 -2.01 0.76 12.86
CA PRO A 373 -2.06 0.29 14.24
C PRO A 373 -1.12 -0.89 14.53
N LEU A 374 -0.94 -1.80 13.57
CA LEU A 374 0.00 -2.92 13.69
C LEU A 374 1.46 -2.46 13.58
N VAL A 375 1.72 -1.51 12.68
CA VAL A 375 3.06 -0.96 12.45
C VAL A 375 3.56 -0.21 13.70
N LEU A 376 2.67 0.49 14.41
CA LEU A 376 3.04 1.25 15.61
C LEU A 376 3.54 0.37 16.75
N GLU A 377 3.04 -0.85 16.86
CA GLU A 377 3.53 -1.80 17.85
C GLU A 377 5.00 -2.17 17.59
N THR A 378 5.34 -2.48 16.33
CA THR A 378 6.72 -2.75 15.92
C THR A 378 7.60 -1.52 16.09
N LEU A 379 7.11 -0.34 15.72
CA LEU A 379 7.85 0.92 15.91
C LEU A 379 8.19 1.14 17.39
N GLY A 380 7.21 0.98 18.28
CA GLY A 380 7.39 1.16 19.73
C GLY A 380 8.38 0.16 20.32
N ARG A 381 8.31 -1.13 19.94
CA ARG A 381 9.23 -2.18 20.42
C ARG A 381 10.65 -2.07 19.88
N ARG A 382 10.84 -1.43 18.72
CA ARG A 382 12.11 -1.38 18.00
C ARG A 382 12.70 0.03 17.89
N GLN A 383 12.46 0.87 18.90
CA GLN A 383 13.13 2.17 18.98
C GLN A 383 14.66 2.02 19.09
N ASP A 384 15.16 0.90 19.63
CA ASP A 384 16.58 0.52 19.66
C ASP A 384 17.26 0.52 18.28
N ILE A 385 16.46 0.41 17.20
CA ILE A 385 16.90 0.53 15.81
C ILE A 385 16.35 1.81 15.16
N PHE A 386 15.04 2.05 15.27
CA PHE A 386 14.36 3.10 14.51
C PHE A 386 14.63 4.52 15.03
N ALA A 387 15.07 4.67 16.29
CA ALA A 387 15.46 5.96 16.84
C ALA A 387 16.93 6.32 16.55
N LYS A 388 17.74 5.40 16.00
CA LYS A 388 19.16 5.65 15.72
C LYS A 388 19.40 6.34 14.39
N ILE A 389 20.44 7.19 14.34
CA ILE A 389 20.93 7.85 13.13
C ILE A 389 22.34 7.33 12.82
N SER A 390 22.55 6.69 11.67
CA SER A 390 23.78 5.93 11.36
C SER A 390 25.04 6.79 11.49
N SER A 391 25.00 8.07 11.08
CA SER A 391 26.16 8.97 11.19
C SER A 391 26.51 9.38 12.63
N GLN A 392 25.60 9.18 13.58
CA GLN A 392 25.77 9.55 14.99
C GLN A 392 26.11 8.33 15.87
N GLU A 393 25.91 7.12 15.37
CA GLU A 393 26.15 5.90 16.11
C GLU A 393 27.51 5.28 15.81
N SER A 394 28.19 4.83 16.88
CA SER A 394 29.49 4.13 16.76
C SER A 394 29.38 2.75 16.09
N ASP A 395 28.20 2.14 16.12
CA ASP A 395 27.92 0.84 15.52
C ASP A 395 27.41 0.94 14.06
N GLY A 396 27.07 2.15 13.59
CA GLY A 396 26.49 2.39 12.26
C GLY A 396 25.07 1.83 12.08
N ILE A 397 24.43 1.35 13.16
CA ILE A 397 23.11 0.69 13.14
C ILE A 397 22.04 1.77 13.22
N GLY A 398 21.84 2.49 12.12
CA GLY A 398 20.74 3.44 11.96
C GLY A 398 20.08 3.26 10.60
N LEU A 399 18.76 3.42 10.54
CA LEU A 399 18.06 3.42 9.25
C LEU A 399 18.24 4.76 8.53
N ILE A 400 18.36 5.83 9.30
CA ILE A 400 18.51 7.21 8.86
C ILE A 400 19.99 7.53 8.87
N ASP A 401 20.57 7.80 7.72
CA ASP A 401 22.02 7.96 7.67
C ASP A 401 22.43 9.40 8.00
N ARG A 402 21.64 10.43 7.66
CA ARG A 402 21.77 11.79 8.24
C ARG A 402 20.53 12.68 8.07
N ILE A 403 20.50 13.76 8.83
CA ILE A 403 19.58 14.89 8.73
C ILE A 403 20.37 16.12 8.24
N VAL A 404 19.86 16.84 7.25
CA VAL A 404 20.49 18.04 6.67
C VAL A 404 19.50 19.21 6.60
N ASP A 405 20.00 20.44 6.41
CA ASP A 405 19.13 21.57 6.10
C ASP A 405 18.56 21.45 4.67
N VAL A 406 17.36 21.99 4.45
CA VAL A 406 16.71 21.99 3.13
C VAL A 406 17.58 22.64 2.04
N SER A 407 18.47 23.60 2.39
CA SER A 407 19.42 24.21 1.45
C SER A 407 20.40 23.21 0.81
N GLU A 408 20.68 22.09 1.46
CA GLU A 408 21.55 21.03 0.96
C GLU A 408 20.81 20.02 0.05
N ALA A 409 19.51 20.22 -0.21
CA ALA A 409 18.68 19.28 -0.96
C ALA A 409 19.29 18.91 -2.33
N THR A 410 19.79 19.88 -3.09
CA THR A 410 20.37 19.64 -4.41
C THR A 410 21.56 18.68 -4.37
N GLU A 411 22.44 18.80 -3.37
CA GLU A 411 23.56 17.87 -3.20
C GLU A 411 23.07 16.50 -2.74
N MET A 412 22.13 16.45 -1.80
CA MET A 412 21.61 15.19 -1.29
C MET A 412 20.92 14.36 -2.37
N TYR A 413 20.13 14.97 -3.25
CA TYR A 413 19.51 14.26 -4.38
C TYR A 413 20.57 13.64 -5.30
N LYS A 414 21.68 14.34 -5.59
CA LYS A 414 22.78 13.81 -6.40
C LYS A 414 23.46 12.63 -5.71
N LEU A 415 23.85 12.80 -4.45
CA LEU A 415 24.49 11.73 -3.68
C LEU A 415 23.58 10.49 -3.57
N PHE A 416 22.28 10.70 -3.33
CA PHE A 416 21.30 9.62 -3.18
C PHE A 416 21.06 8.90 -4.50
N ASN A 417 20.97 9.64 -5.60
CA ASN A 417 20.92 9.06 -6.94
C ASN A 417 22.13 8.17 -7.24
N ASP A 418 23.32 8.62 -6.86
CA ASP A 418 24.60 7.91 -7.04
C ASP A 418 24.81 6.77 -6.04
N ARG A 419 23.83 6.51 -5.15
CA ARG A 419 23.88 5.47 -4.09
C ARG A 419 25.05 5.64 -3.11
N LYS A 420 25.62 6.85 -3.02
CA LYS A 420 26.68 7.17 -2.06
C LYS A 420 26.16 7.36 -0.64
N VAL A 421 24.84 7.41 -0.49
CA VAL A 421 24.15 7.72 0.76
C VAL A 421 22.83 6.93 0.88
N GLY A 422 22.44 6.58 2.12
CA GLY A 422 21.18 5.89 2.44
C GLY A 422 19.97 6.82 2.64
N LYS A 423 19.03 6.47 3.55
CA LYS A 423 17.88 7.32 3.89
C LYS A 423 18.32 8.70 4.38
N ARG A 424 17.70 9.77 3.88
CA ARG A 424 17.99 11.15 4.27
C ARG A 424 16.76 11.86 4.77
N MET A 425 16.98 12.82 5.66
CA MET A 425 15.96 13.77 6.09
C MET A 425 16.42 15.19 5.83
N GLN A 426 15.48 16.03 5.43
CA GLN A 426 15.65 17.45 5.26
C GLN A 426 14.84 18.16 6.34
N GLN A 427 15.48 19.13 6.98
CA GLN A 427 14.88 20.01 7.97
C GLN A 427 14.76 21.41 7.35
N PRO A 428 13.58 22.03 7.34
CA PRO A 428 13.48 23.42 6.95
C PRO A 428 14.15 24.32 8.00
N ALA A 429 14.84 25.38 7.56
CA ALA A 429 15.61 26.28 8.44
C ALA A 429 14.81 26.89 9.61
N THR A 430 13.47 26.88 9.56
CA THR A 430 12.55 27.42 10.57
C THR A 430 11.98 26.37 11.54
N ALA A 431 12.42 25.10 11.43
CA ALA A 431 12.03 24.03 12.33
C ALA A 431 13.12 23.80 13.40
N THR A 432 12.78 23.92 14.68
CA THR A 432 13.64 23.48 15.79
C THR A 432 13.05 22.21 16.36
N VAL A 433 13.82 21.11 16.36
CA VAL A 433 13.43 19.86 17.01
C VAL A 433 13.79 19.98 18.49
N THR A 434 12.87 20.44 19.33
CA THR A 434 13.01 20.34 20.79
C THR A 434 11.89 19.45 21.34
N ARG A 435 12.29 18.29 21.87
CA ARG A 435 11.45 17.48 22.75
C ARG A 435 12.04 17.62 24.14
N ASN A 436 11.31 18.25 25.06
CA ASN A 436 11.73 18.43 26.45
C ASN A 436 11.88 17.06 27.12
N ASN A 437 13.12 16.58 27.22
CA ASN A 437 13.51 15.46 28.07
C ASN A 437 14.54 15.95 29.09
N SER A 438 14.07 16.61 30.15
CA SER A 438 14.81 16.71 31.40
C SER A 438 13.85 17.02 32.55
N LYS A 439 13.71 16.05 33.47
CA LYS A 439 13.37 16.36 34.85
C LYS A 439 14.55 17.13 35.45
N SER A 440 14.42 18.43 35.59
CA SER A 440 15.20 19.22 36.55
C SER A 440 14.41 20.46 36.90
N ASP A 441 14.09 20.59 38.18
CA ASP A 441 13.41 21.74 38.78
C ASP A 441 14.20 23.04 38.52
N SER A 442 13.62 23.93 37.74
CA SER A 442 13.71 25.38 37.95
C SER A 442 12.67 26.08 37.06
N ASP A 443 11.70 26.73 37.71
CA ASP A 443 10.74 27.66 37.11
C ASP A 443 11.47 28.75 36.31
N GLU A 444 11.49 28.63 34.98
CA GLU A 444 11.37 29.76 34.06
C GLU A 444 10.53 29.30 32.85
N GLY A 445 9.27 29.72 32.84
CA GLY A 445 8.32 29.42 31.79
C GLY A 445 8.72 30.06 30.46
N VAL A 446 9.12 29.24 29.50
CA VAL A 446 9.11 29.62 28.08
C VAL A 446 7.97 28.86 27.43
N GLY A 447 6.84 29.56 27.28
CA GLY A 447 5.67 29.09 26.53
C GLY A 447 5.97 28.88 25.04
N PRO A 448 5.00 28.36 24.27
CA PRO A 448 5.16 28.08 22.85
C PRO A 448 5.65 29.34 22.10
N MET A 449 6.64 29.15 21.23
CA MET A 449 7.24 30.21 20.41
C MET A 449 6.16 31.00 19.66
N PRO A 450 6.26 32.34 19.58
CA PRO A 450 5.22 33.16 18.98
C PRO A 450 5.01 32.81 17.50
N ILE A 451 3.72 32.71 17.17
CA ILE A 451 3.18 32.57 15.83
C ILE A 451 3.54 33.83 15.02
N PRO A 452 3.88 33.75 13.72
CA PRO A 452 4.12 34.95 12.89
C PRO A 452 2.91 35.89 12.96
N GLN A 453 3.16 37.21 13.04
CA GLN A 453 2.14 38.24 13.36
C GLN A 453 0.84 38.11 12.54
N GLU A 454 0.97 37.80 11.25
CA GLU A 454 -0.15 37.61 10.31
C GLU A 454 -1.10 36.46 10.72
N TYR A 455 -0.59 35.44 11.40
CA TYR A 455 -1.37 34.31 11.93
C TYR A 455 -1.78 34.54 13.39
N ALA A 456 -1.09 35.39 14.15
CA ALA A 456 -1.44 35.73 15.53
C ALA A 456 -2.70 36.59 15.62
N ASP A 457 -2.86 37.54 14.69
CA ASP A 457 -4.02 38.44 14.66
C ASP A 457 -5.31 37.68 14.29
N ALA A 458 -5.24 36.71 13.37
CA ALA A 458 -6.36 35.83 13.03
C ALA A 458 -6.76 34.89 14.17
N VAL A 459 -5.80 34.39 14.95
CA VAL A 459 -6.05 33.54 16.12
C VAL A 459 -6.71 34.33 17.25
N ASN A 460 -6.22 35.55 17.52
CA ASN A 460 -6.76 36.42 18.58
C ASN A 460 -8.19 36.89 18.27
N GLU A 461 -8.48 37.30 17.04
CA GLU A 461 -9.83 37.75 16.64
C GLU A 461 -10.83 36.59 16.68
N MET A 462 -10.39 35.39 16.30
CA MET A 462 -11.22 34.18 16.31
C MET A 462 -11.41 33.61 17.73
N GLU A 463 -10.42 33.72 18.63
CA GLU A 463 -10.57 33.39 20.07
C GLU A 463 -11.47 34.38 20.80
N LEU A 464 -11.38 35.68 20.50
CA LEU A 464 -12.28 36.71 21.02
C LEU A 464 -13.71 36.49 20.53
N ALA A 465 -13.90 36.15 19.25
CA ALA A 465 -15.20 35.80 18.69
C ALA A 465 -15.78 34.52 19.33
N ARG A 466 -14.94 33.51 19.56
CA ARG A 466 -15.32 32.25 20.24
C ARG A 466 -15.73 32.49 21.69
N THR A 467 -14.96 33.31 22.42
CA THR A 467 -15.25 33.63 23.83
C THR A 467 -16.55 34.41 23.95
N ARG A 468 -16.81 35.37 23.04
CA ARG A 468 -18.10 36.07 22.95
C ARG A 468 -19.25 35.11 22.67
N GLN A 469 -19.09 34.21 21.70
CA GLN A 469 -20.14 33.25 21.33
C GLN A 469 -20.43 32.24 22.46
N GLU A 470 -19.40 31.83 23.21
CA GLU A 470 -19.56 30.96 24.38
C GLU A 470 -20.27 31.67 25.53
N ILE A 471 -19.92 32.93 25.80
CA ILE A 471 -20.60 33.76 26.81
C ILE A 471 -22.06 34.00 26.42
N GLU A 472 -22.35 34.34 25.16
CA GLU A 472 -23.72 34.49 24.65
C GLU A 472 -24.52 33.20 24.77
N SER A 473 -23.93 32.04 24.47
CA SER A 473 -24.59 30.74 24.63
C SER A 473 -24.89 30.40 26.10
N ARG A 474 -24.00 30.77 27.02
CA ARG A 474 -24.21 30.59 28.47
C ARG A 474 -25.30 31.52 28.98
N ILE A 475 -25.32 32.77 28.52
CA ILE A 475 -26.38 33.72 28.85
C ILE A 475 -27.73 33.22 28.33
N GLU A 476 -27.80 32.72 27.09
CA GLU A 476 -29.05 32.21 26.52
C GLU A 476 -29.51 30.91 27.20
N ASN A 477 -28.59 30.01 27.56
CA ASN A 477 -28.92 28.80 28.33
C ASN A 477 -29.37 29.13 29.75
N GLN A 478 -28.77 30.14 30.39
CA GLN A 478 -29.21 30.64 31.68
C GLN A 478 -30.61 31.28 31.56
N ARG A 479 -30.84 32.07 30.52
CA ARG A 479 -32.14 32.70 30.22
C ARG A 479 -33.23 31.66 30.01
N LYS A 480 -32.93 30.58 29.28
CA LYS A 480 -33.85 29.43 29.10
C LYS A 480 -34.09 28.66 30.39
N ALA A 481 -33.04 28.44 31.19
CA ALA A 481 -33.18 27.78 32.49
C ALA A 481 -34.02 28.62 33.48
N ASP A 482 -33.87 29.93 33.45
CA ASP A 482 -34.64 30.87 34.28
C ASP A 482 -36.10 30.99 33.77
N GLU A 483 -36.33 30.93 32.45
CA GLU A 483 -37.66 30.85 31.83
C GLU A 483 -38.37 29.51 32.14
N ASP A 484 -37.64 28.39 32.12
CA ASP A 484 -38.14 27.06 32.46
C ASP A 484 -38.43 26.94 33.97
N ALA A 485 -37.64 27.59 34.83
CA ALA A 485 -37.85 27.63 36.28
C ALA A 485 -39.05 28.49 36.71
N ALA A 486 -39.43 29.50 35.90
CA ALA A 486 -40.59 30.35 36.15
C ALA A 486 -41.93 29.73 35.69
N GLY A 487 -41.89 28.58 35.01
CA GLY A 487 -42.99 28.09 34.17
C GLY A 487 -43.77 26.84 34.63
N THR A 488 -43.57 26.29 35.83
CA THR A 488 -44.32 25.07 36.25
C THR A 488 -44.74 25.04 37.71
N PRO A 489 -46.05 24.99 38.03
CA PRO A 489 -46.57 24.47 39.29
C PRO A 489 -46.58 22.93 39.29
N ASP A 490 -46.35 22.37 40.48
CA ASP A 490 -46.38 20.96 40.90
C ASP A 490 -46.97 19.91 39.94
N GLY A 491 -46.17 18.87 39.64
CA GLY A 491 -46.70 17.53 39.37
C GLY A 491 -46.00 16.71 38.28
N VAL A 492 -45.13 15.78 38.71
CA VAL A 492 -44.75 14.50 38.07
C VAL A 492 -44.07 14.58 36.68
N ALA A 493 -42.74 14.47 36.68
CA ALA A 493 -41.91 14.36 35.49
C ALA A 493 -41.97 12.95 34.84
N VAL A 494 -42.30 12.91 33.56
CA VAL A 494 -42.11 11.74 32.67
C VAL A 494 -40.70 11.80 32.09
N ARG A 495 -39.90 10.76 32.36
CA ARG A 495 -38.49 10.64 31.93
C ARG A 495 -38.43 10.02 30.53
N GLY A 496 -37.83 10.74 29.57
CA GLY A 496 -37.51 10.21 28.24
C GLY A 496 -36.19 9.44 28.26
N ASP A 497 -36.28 8.17 27.89
CA ASP A 497 -35.18 7.23 27.65
C ASP A 497 -34.23 7.72 26.56
N TRP A 498 -32.91 7.75 26.80
CA TRP A 498 -31.83 7.36 25.86
C TRP A 498 -30.48 7.37 26.62
N MET A 499 -30.25 6.39 27.50
CA MET A 499 -28.92 5.89 27.88
C MET A 499 -29.08 4.49 28.50
N LEU A 500 -28.46 3.46 27.90
CA LEU A 500 -28.30 2.15 28.54
C LEU A 500 -26.81 1.76 28.60
N VAL A 501 -26.34 1.76 29.85
CA VAL A 501 -25.15 1.10 30.38
C VAL A 501 -25.35 -0.43 30.28
N PRO A 502 -24.29 -1.23 30.02
CA PRO A 502 -24.41 -2.68 29.83
C PRO A 502 -24.64 -3.43 31.15
N PRO A 503 -25.48 -4.50 31.18
CA PRO A 503 -25.66 -5.29 32.39
C PRO A 503 -24.59 -6.38 32.55
N GLU A 504 -24.13 -6.51 33.79
CA GLU A 504 -23.18 -7.51 34.28
C GLU A 504 -23.71 -8.96 34.22
N VAL A 505 -22.75 -9.88 34.11
CA VAL A 505 -22.90 -11.33 33.95
C VAL A 505 -23.46 -11.98 35.22
N LYS A 506 -24.66 -12.58 35.13
CA LYS A 506 -25.11 -13.63 36.05
C LYS A 506 -25.60 -14.88 35.28
N LYS A 507 -24.73 -15.91 35.34
CA LYS A 507 -25.02 -17.36 35.29
C LYS A 507 -26.16 -17.83 34.38
N LEU A 508 -25.81 -18.21 33.15
CA LEU A 508 -26.62 -19.06 32.26
C LEU A 508 -26.39 -20.53 32.63
N THR A 509 -27.33 -21.11 33.39
CA THR A 509 -27.56 -22.56 33.44
C THR A 509 -29.05 -22.82 33.28
N SER A 510 -29.37 -23.83 32.47
CA SER A 510 -30.69 -24.44 32.20
C SER A 510 -31.72 -23.66 31.38
N ILE A 511 -31.56 -23.65 30.05
CA ILE A 511 -32.71 -23.65 29.10
C ILE A 511 -32.42 -24.64 27.95
N PHE A 512 -32.18 -25.90 28.31
CA PHE A 512 -32.42 -27.05 27.43
C PHE A 512 -33.69 -27.73 27.94
N ALA A 513 -34.84 -27.34 27.39
CA ALA A 513 -36.05 -28.15 27.27
C ALA A 513 -37.20 -27.23 26.83
N THR A 514 -37.47 -27.16 25.53
CA THR A 514 -38.84 -27.03 25.03
C THR A 514 -38.87 -27.41 23.56
N GLU A 515 -39.57 -28.50 23.28
CA GLU A 515 -39.82 -29.08 21.96
C GLU A 515 -40.50 -28.05 21.03
N MET A 516 -39.84 -27.68 19.93
CA MET A 516 -40.50 -26.96 18.83
C MET A 516 -41.01 -27.95 17.78
N LYS A 517 -42.32 -27.91 17.57
CA LYS A 517 -43.07 -28.70 16.58
C LYS A 517 -42.66 -28.35 15.14
N ASN A 518 -42.48 -29.38 14.33
CA ASN A 518 -42.22 -29.31 12.88
C ASN A 518 -43.32 -28.53 12.13
N ARG A 519 -42.94 -27.46 11.43
CA ARG A 519 -43.78 -26.83 10.40
C ARG A 519 -43.57 -27.55 9.07
N GLN A 520 -44.65 -28.18 8.61
CA GLN A 520 -44.77 -28.77 7.28
C GLN A 520 -44.67 -27.68 6.20
N PHE A 521 -43.80 -27.88 5.21
CA PHE A 521 -43.77 -27.08 3.99
C PHE A 521 -44.92 -27.51 3.08
N GLN A 522 -45.83 -26.59 2.75
CA GLN A 522 -46.81 -26.79 1.69
C GLN A 522 -46.13 -26.66 0.31
N ARG A 523 -46.31 -27.67 -0.55
CA ARG A 523 -45.99 -27.64 -1.97
C ARG A 523 -46.94 -26.70 -2.69
N ALA A 524 -46.46 -25.52 -3.07
CA ALA A 524 -47.09 -24.73 -4.13
C ALA A 524 -46.58 -25.23 -5.49
N THR A 525 -47.45 -25.85 -6.26
CA THR A 525 -47.24 -26.21 -7.66
C THR A 525 -46.99 -24.94 -8.49
N THR A 526 -45.73 -24.62 -8.69
CA THR A 526 -45.26 -23.68 -9.73
C THR A 526 -44.62 -24.53 -10.82
N LYS A 527 -44.96 -24.24 -12.08
CA LYS A 527 -44.44 -24.97 -13.25
C LYS A 527 -42.91 -24.91 -13.25
N GLU A 528 -42.27 -26.05 -13.48
CA GLU A 528 -40.83 -26.15 -13.68
C GLU A 528 -40.42 -25.28 -14.87
N GLU A 529 -39.84 -24.12 -14.60
CA GLU A 529 -38.96 -23.46 -15.56
C GLU A 529 -37.59 -24.12 -15.45
N THR A 530 -37.22 -24.85 -16.50
CA THR A 530 -35.89 -25.42 -16.69
C THR A 530 -34.88 -24.28 -16.76
N VAL A 531 -34.17 -24.02 -15.66
CA VAL A 531 -33.07 -23.06 -15.62
C VAL A 531 -31.89 -23.66 -16.39
N ASP A 532 -31.68 -23.18 -17.62
CA ASP A 532 -30.53 -23.53 -18.46
C ASP A 532 -29.23 -22.98 -17.83
N GLN A 533 -28.38 -23.88 -17.33
CA GLN A 533 -27.07 -23.55 -16.76
C GLN A 533 -25.92 -23.57 -17.78
N SER A 534 -26.20 -23.65 -19.09
CA SER A 534 -25.17 -23.71 -20.14
C SER A 534 -24.47 -22.37 -20.47
N GLY A 535 -24.76 -21.30 -19.72
CA GLY A 535 -24.26 -19.95 -19.99
C GLY A 535 -22.73 -19.77 -19.86
N TRP A 536 -22.02 -20.73 -19.28
CA TRP A 536 -20.56 -20.69 -19.10
C TRP A 536 -19.77 -21.34 -20.24
N THR A 537 -20.41 -22.06 -21.15
CA THR A 537 -19.72 -22.82 -22.22
C THR A 537 -19.97 -22.29 -23.64
N LYS A 538 -20.85 -21.31 -23.83
CA LYS A 538 -21.21 -20.81 -25.17
C LYS A 538 -20.34 -19.64 -25.61
N LEU A 539 -19.77 -19.76 -26.82
CA LEU A 539 -18.94 -18.72 -27.45
C LEU A 539 -19.81 -17.54 -27.94
N PRO A 540 -19.23 -16.33 -28.10
CA PRO A 540 -19.98 -15.11 -28.41
C PRO A 540 -20.87 -15.15 -29.68
N GLY A 541 -20.58 -16.05 -30.63
CA GLY A 541 -21.37 -16.23 -31.86
C GLY A 541 -22.63 -17.10 -31.71
N GLU A 542 -22.82 -17.78 -30.58
CA GLU A 542 -23.97 -18.69 -30.35
C GLU A 542 -25.14 -18.01 -29.62
N LYS A 543 -25.02 -16.71 -29.30
CA LYS A 543 -26.03 -15.95 -28.55
C LYS A 543 -27.12 -15.31 -29.41
N SER A 544 -27.14 -15.54 -30.73
CA SER A 544 -27.98 -14.76 -31.66
C SER A 544 -29.27 -15.44 -32.17
N SER A 545 -29.75 -16.52 -31.56
CA SER A 545 -30.98 -17.19 -32.04
C SER A 545 -32.19 -17.20 -31.10
N ASP A 546 -32.11 -16.66 -29.88
CA ASP A 546 -33.26 -16.68 -28.96
C ASP A 546 -33.92 -15.31 -28.83
N SER A 547 -35.00 -15.15 -29.60
CA SER A 547 -35.93 -14.03 -29.53
C SER A 547 -36.83 -14.13 -28.30
N LEU A 548 -36.50 -13.42 -27.23
CA LEU A 548 -37.45 -13.11 -26.15
C LEU A 548 -37.44 -11.61 -25.84
N SER A 549 -38.64 -11.05 -25.83
CA SER A 549 -38.98 -9.63 -25.69
C SER A 549 -38.41 -9.02 -24.41
N ARG A 550 -37.58 -7.97 -24.55
CA ARG A 550 -37.10 -7.17 -23.43
C ARG A 550 -38.21 -6.25 -22.91
N PRO A 551 -38.48 -6.19 -21.59
CA PRO A 551 -39.30 -5.13 -21.02
C PRO A 551 -38.50 -3.82 -21.04
N SER A 552 -39.17 -2.73 -21.41
CA SER A 552 -38.64 -1.36 -21.40
C SER A 552 -38.19 -0.96 -19.98
N LYS A 553 -36.88 -1.01 -19.71
CA LYS A 553 -36.29 -0.34 -18.54
C LYS A 553 -36.27 1.16 -18.79
N ARG A 554 -37.09 1.91 -18.04
CA ARG A 554 -36.94 3.37 -17.89
C ARG A 554 -35.48 3.67 -17.52
N LYS A 555 -34.79 4.47 -18.33
CA LYS A 555 -33.49 5.04 -17.98
C LYS A 555 -33.68 5.98 -16.78
N LEU A 556 -33.17 5.57 -15.63
CA LEU A 556 -32.84 6.51 -14.56
C LEU A 556 -31.54 7.19 -14.98
N GLU A 557 -31.63 8.42 -15.47
CA GLU A 557 -30.46 9.26 -15.70
C GLU A 557 -29.90 9.67 -14.34
N VAL A 558 -28.87 8.98 -13.89
CA VAL A 558 -28.02 9.44 -12.79
C VAL A 558 -27.11 10.52 -13.36
N PRO A 559 -27.15 11.77 -12.88
CA PRO A 559 -26.26 12.81 -13.37
C PRO A 559 -24.82 12.43 -13.01
N ILE A 560 -24.03 12.12 -14.03
CA ILE A 560 -22.58 11.94 -13.90
C ILE A 560 -22.01 13.30 -13.48
N PRO A 561 -21.31 13.43 -12.34
CA PRO A 561 -20.65 14.67 -12.00
C PRO A 561 -19.64 15.01 -13.10
N LYS A 562 -19.82 16.18 -13.74
CA LYS A 562 -18.88 16.67 -14.73
C LYS A 562 -17.51 16.80 -14.07
N ALA A 563 -16.49 16.20 -14.66
CA ALA A 563 -15.10 16.44 -14.27
C ALA A 563 -14.84 17.96 -14.21
N PRO A 564 -14.01 18.45 -13.28
CA PRO A 564 -13.63 19.85 -13.25
C PRO A 564 -13.11 20.24 -14.63
N GLN A 565 -13.75 21.23 -15.26
CA GLN A 565 -13.32 21.70 -16.56
C GLN A 565 -11.95 22.36 -16.38
N MET A 566 -10.92 21.74 -16.93
CA MET A 566 -9.62 22.37 -17.06
C MET A 566 -9.76 23.71 -17.76
N ASP A 567 -9.01 24.70 -17.28
CA ASP A 567 -8.90 26.00 -17.94
C ASP A 567 -8.46 25.82 -19.42
N PRO A 568 -9.14 26.46 -20.40
CA PRO A 568 -8.84 26.30 -21.82
C PRO A 568 -7.40 26.60 -22.21
N SER A 569 -6.73 27.51 -21.48
CA SER A 569 -5.32 27.83 -21.74
C SER A 569 -4.40 26.67 -21.32
N THR A 570 -4.74 25.98 -20.22
CA THR A 570 -4.04 24.79 -19.74
C THR A 570 -4.23 23.60 -20.69
N GLN A 571 -5.44 23.41 -21.21
CA GLN A 571 -5.73 22.37 -22.21
C GLN A 571 -4.92 22.62 -23.49
N ALA A 572 -4.88 23.87 -23.99
CA ALA A 572 -4.10 24.22 -25.17
C ALA A 572 -2.59 24.02 -24.98
N ALA A 573 -2.06 24.33 -23.80
CA ALA A 573 -0.66 24.10 -23.46
C ALA A 573 -0.32 22.59 -23.42
N ILE A 574 -1.19 21.77 -22.85
CA ILE A 574 -1.05 20.31 -22.82
C ILE A 574 -1.10 19.74 -24.24
N ASP A 575 -2.03 20.19 -25.07
CA ASP A 575 -2.16 19.73 -26.46
C ASP A 575 -0.94 20.13 -27.29
N SER A 576 -0.41 21.34 -27.09
CA SER A 576 0.83 21.80 -27.73
C SER A 576 2.05 20.97 -27.30
N CYS A 577 2.17 20.67 -26.01
CA CYS A 577 3.26 19.84 -25.48
C CYS A 577 3.16 18.39 -25.99
N ASN A 578 1.96 17.81 -25.99
CA ASN A 578 1.70 16.48 -26.52
C ASN A 578 2.03 16.40 -28.01
N LYS A 579 1.70 17.44 -28.79
CA LYS A 579 2.00 17.45 -30.23
C LYS A 579 3.50 17.53 -30.53
N ALA A 580 4.28 18.18 -29.66
CA ALA A 580 5.72 18.32 -29.83
C ALA A 580 6.51 17.09 -29.33
N ASN A 581 6.07 16.45 -28.25
CA ASN A 581 6.89 15.50 -27.50
C ASN A 581 6.30 14.08 -27.39
N ARG A 582 5.04 13.86 -27.77
CA ARG A 582 4.42 12.54 -27.65
C ARG A 582 4.89 11.64 -28.80
N PRO A 583 5.43 10.44 -28.53
CA PRO A 583 5.61 9.44 -29.57
C PRO A 583 4.26 9.07 -30.19
N LYS A 584 4.25 8.74 -31.48
CA LYS A 584 3.03 8.31 -32.18
C LYS A 584 2.37 7.18 -31.39
N THR A 585 1.06 7.26 -31.21
CA THR A 585 0.32 6.19 -30.56
C THR A 585 0.43 4.91 -31.38
N LEU A 586 0.30 3.76 -30.72
CA LEU A 586 0.21 2.45 -31.39
C LEU A 586 -0.87 2.46 -32.48
N MET A 587 -1.99 3.17 -32.25
CA MET A 587 -3.02 3.36 -33.27
C MET A 587 -2.49 4.17 -34.45
N GLU A 588 -1.92 5.36 -34.24
CA GLU A 588 -1.39 6.21 -35.33
C GLU A 588 -0.26 5.56 -36.12
N MET A 589 0.63 4.83 -35.44
CA MET A 589 1.68 4.02 -36.09
C MET A 589 1.04 2.95 -36.97
N HIS A 590 0.05 2.23 -36.43
CA HIS A 590 -0.63 1.19 -37.17
C HIS A 590 -1.42 1.75 -38.37
N THR A 591 -2.10 2.90 -38.23
CA THR A 591 -2.83 3.54 -39.33
C THR A 591 -1.92 4.11 -40.40
N THR A 592 -0.73 4.61 -40.04
CA THR A 592 0.23 5.12 -41.03
C THR A 592 0.93 4.01 -41.81
N GLU A 593 1.18 2.85 -41.20
CA GLU A 593 1.74 1.68 -41.89
C GLU A 593 0.69 0.89 -42.69
N TYR A 594 -0.54 0.73 -42.19
CA TYR A 594 -1.60 0.01 -42.90
C TYR A 594 -2.30 0.84 -43.98
N GLY A 595 -2.43 2.16 -43.80
CA GLY A 595 -3.22 3.03 -44.68
C GLY A 595 -2.58 3.36 -46.04
N GLN A 596 -1.30 3.04 -46.26
CA GLN A 596 -0.57 3.45 -47.48
C GLN A 596 -0.23 2.29 -48.43
N SER A 597 -0.57 1.05 -48.07
CA SER A 597 -0.30 -0.11 -48.91
C SER A 597 -1.45 -0.33 -49.90
N SER A 598 -1.25 0.02 -51.18
CA SER A 598 -2.19 -0.27 -52.28
C SER A 598 -2.54 -1.75 -52.42
N LYS A 599 -1.70 -2.66 -51.91
CA LYS A 599 -1.95 -4.11 -51.87
C LYS A 599 -3.11 -4.54 -50.97
N PHE A 600 -3.57 -3.70 -50.04
CA PHE A 600 -4.63 -4.04 -49.09
C PHE A 600 -6.00 -3.47 -49.46
N ALA A 601 -6.09 -2.50 -50.38
CA ALA A 601 -7.38 -2.01 -50.87
C ALA A 601 -8.18 -3.10 -51.60
N ASP A 602 -7.49 -3.96 -52.36
CA ASP A 602 -8.13 -5.04 -53.12
C ASP A 602 -8.50 -6.28 -52.27
N ASN A 603 -8.03 -6.36 -51.02
CA ASN A 603 -8.22 -7.50 -50.11
C ASN A 603 -8.85 -7.11 -48.77
N ASP A 604 -9.44 -5.92 -48.66
CA ASP A 604 -10.13 -5.49 -47.44
C ASP A 604 -11.39 -6.35 -47.21
N ALA A 605 -11.29 -7.27 -46.25
CA ALA A 605 -12.36 -8.17 -45.88
C ALA A 605 -13.57 -7.43 -45.24
N SER A 606 -13.39 -6.18 -44.80
CA SER A 606 -14.45 -5.36 -44.22
C SER A 606 -15.30 -4.63 -45.28
N ALA A 607 -14.77 -4.42 -46.48
CA ALA A 607 -15.44 -3.72 -47.58
C ALA A 607 -16.15 -4.66 -48.57
N ARG A 608 -15.85 -5.96 -48.55
CA ARG A 608 -16.46 -6.95 -49.45
C ARG A 608 -17.77 -7.52 -48.89
N LYS A 609 -18.72 -7.84 -49.78
CA LYS A 609 -19.93 -8.59 -49.41
C LYS A 609 -19.55 -10.02 -48.99
N PHE A 610 -20.20 -10.50 -47.94
CA PHE A 610 -20.09 -11.86 -47.45
C PHE A 610 -20.49 -12.86 -48.55
N ASP A 611 -19.60 -13.79 -48.87
CA ASP A 611 -19.82 -14.84 -49.87
C ASP A 611 -19.86 -16.19 -49.17
N ARG A 612 -21.05 -16.81 -49.17
CA ARG A 612 -21.31 -18.06 -48.44
C ARG A 612 -20.42 -19.21 -48.91
N ASP A 613 -20.16 -19.32 -50.21
CA ASP A 613 -19.46 -20.49 -50.76
C ASP A 613 -17.93 -20.35 -50.62
N ARG A 614 -17.44 -19.12 -50.57
CA ARG A 614 -16.02 -18.82 -50.31
C ARG A 614 -15.68 -18.80 -48.83
N ASP A 615 -16.54 -18.22 -48.00
CA ASP A 615 -16.23 -17.90 -46.61
C ASP A 615 -16.71 -18.98 -45.62
N LEU A 616 -17.62 -19.87 -46.03
CA LEU A 616 -18.10 -21.01 -45.22
C LEU A 616 -17.79 -22.39 -45.80
N SER A 617 -17.06 -22.50 -46.92
CA SER A 617 -16.61 -23.81 -47.38
C SER A 617 -15.46 -24.31 -46.50
N SER A 618 -15.76 -25.27 -45.61
CA SER A 618 -14.76 -26.19 -45.10
C SER A 618 -14.09 -26.84 -46.31
N ARG A 619 -12.78 -26.64 -46.45
CA ARG A 619 -11.97 -27.10 -47.60
C ARG A 619 -12.27 -28.57 -47.93
N ARG A 620 -13.18 -28.83 -48.89
CA ARG A 620 -13.14 -30.07 -49.66
C ARG A 620 -11.93 -29.92 -50.57
N THR A 621 -10.83 -30.53 -50.16
CA THR A 621 -9.66 -30.71 -51.00
C THR A 621 -10.11 -31.28 -52.34
N ASP A 622 -9.84 -30.55 -53.41
CA ASP A 622 -10.20 -30.96 -54.75
C ASP A 622 -9.58 -32.33 -55.05
N SER A 623 -10.30 -33.18 -55.78
CA SER A 623 -9.96 -34.59 -56.00
C SER A 623 -8.56 -34.76 -56.61
N ILE A 624 -8.11 -33.76 -57.37
CA ILE A 624 -6.77 -33.67 -57.97
C ILE A 624 -5.70 -33.41 -56.90
N ALA A 625 -5.94 -32.48 -55.97
CA ALA A 625 -5.03 -32.19 -54.86
C ALA A 625 -4.90 -33.37 -53.89
N ARG A 626 -5.99 -34.12 -53.68
CA ARG A 626 -5.99 -35.35 -52.87
C ARG A 626 -5.19 -36.47 -53.53
N ARG A 627 -5.26 -36.60 -54.86
CA ARG A 627 -4.48 -37.59 -55.62
C ARG A 627 -2.97 -37.26 -55.57
N GLY A 628 -2.61 -35.98 -55.70
CA GLY A 628 -1.22 -35.52 -55.56
C GLY A 628 -0.62 -35.78 -54.17
N LEU A 629 -1.40 -35.62 -53.10
CA LEU A 629 -0.97 -35.94 -51.74
C LEU A 629 -0.76 -37.45 -51.53
N VAL A 630 -1.62 -38.29 -52.10
CA VAL A 630 -1.50 -39.75 -52.02
C VAL A 630 -0.30 -40.26 -52.83
N ASP A 631 -0.05 -39.68 -54.00
CA ASP A 631 1.11 -40.04 -54.83
C ASP A 631 2.43 -39.53 -54.22
N GLY A 632 2.42 -38.36 -53.56
CA GLY A 632 3.54 -37.88 -52.74
C GLY A 632 3.83 -38.77 -51.52
N ALA A 633 2.79 -39.32 -50.89
CA ALA A 633 2.93 -40.25 -49.78
C ALA A 633 3.49 -41.62 -50.20
N LYS A 634 3.15 -42.12 -51.41
CA LYS A 634 3.72 -43.35 -51.96
C LYS A 634 5.21 -43.23 -52.28
N ASN A 635 5.69 -42.03 -52.60
CA ASN A 635 7.12 -41.80 -52.86
C ASN A 635 7.97 -41.66 -51.58
N LEU A 636 7.35 -41.52 -50.40
CA LEU A 636 8.07 -41.43 -49.11
C LEU A 636 8.57 -42.79 -48.61
N SER A 637 7.99 -43.92 -49.04
CA SER A 637 8.45 -45.27 -48.65
C SER A 637 9.74 -45.72 -49.36
N SER A 638 10.12 -45.06 -50.45
CA SER A 638 11.38 -45.32 -51.18
C SER A 638 12.58 -44.52 -50.65
N ARG A 639 12.35 -43.54 -49.75
CA ARG A 639 13.42 -42.70 -49.16
C ARG A 639 13.93 -43.17 -47.79
N PHE A 640 13.30 -44.18 -47.18
CA PHE A 640 13.69 -44.72 -45.87
C PHE A 640 13.99 -46.24 -45.88
N SER A 641 14.06 -46.87 -47.05
CA SER A 641 14.41 -48.30 -47.22
C SER A 641 15.80 -48.50 -47.84
N GLY A 642 16.79 -47.79 -47.32
CA GLY A 642 18.21 -47.90 -47.69
C GLY A 642 19.09 -48.22 -46.49
N GLY A 643 18.79 -49.31 -45.79
CA GLY A 643 19.59 -49.80 -44.67
C GLY A 643 19.43 -51.30 -44.54
N GLY A 644 20.13 -52.05 -45.40
CA GLY A 644 20.20 -53.50 -45.31
C GLY A 644 21.54 -53.99 -45.85
N LYS A 645 22.46 -54.29 -44.93
CA LYS A 645 23.23 -55.55 -44.81
C LYS A 645 24.31 -55.41 -43.76
#